data_AF-A0A8T5TE09-F1
#
_entry.id   AF-A0A8T5TE09-F1
#
_cell.length_a   1.000
_cell.length_b   1.000
_cell.length_c   1.000
_cell.angle_alpha   90.00
_cell.angle_beta   90.00
_cell.angle_gamma   90.00
#
_symmetry.space_group_name_H-M   'P 1'
#
loop_
_entity.id
_entity.type
_entity.pdbx_description
1 polymer ?
#
loop_
_entity_poly.entity_id
_entity_poly.type
_entity_poly.pdbx_seq_one_letter_code
_entity_poly.pdbx_strand_id
1 'polypeptide(L)'
;MVFERFRQSRLSNSRRDDDLIEIDTPPEKGRFKYRPFKKRPKLRKYYIIAIIAAIILVILTIFWWWPAWYAGINLNSQLYNNKAGGLNFMEHRFLNYWSNFFFFNKSALIGALIGSIIMSFPPDRILLTAIGTKLRFGKPSRKKALLFWWTAGFAMFYGLGFLIDMSGQFSWNMYLVESGEIDFNPFTLIFDAFNVLMNSNNIDISSIYIYQSLYVPIINFIIGVLMFRASLKILQNIYIRRNDYQVLMSSLFIVSLLFGLIFFNIPMLPLDGIQITQIWTFIIGFFSLMALSLILFIYGKIKLSENPRNYILFGKERRKVIIMSIITLFVIIIPLFISIGPTINLSNASVYEREKWVKKINRQIEWTHLCAGLDIFEERPIQNFTDSTNATNDDLMIKQIRQYDQTYAVKTLSAKIGTTYEGLADSDIVYINGTEYWVAPKTIRIAQFSGDPVAIHTELYDHVEGIMAIDTFNGTLVNITNTFNISESYPIFFGESESSKFLIEQGLSTYGRLGAYDSDILLDTDWSGGIEKNVHVYNGTPDGTLSGLEGFWYTTGMGLWGYSSKTEYNFLINRNVKKRVGNILLPNMKIDSDPYMVFDQMGKMYYAVSIYTSIEIGSYSATPIYRFLGVCLVDVENGLLEFYGNPALEASSADPTFPLWQLYVSRYNWQIAPNWLLEQMRYPEDLFELQLEANYIYHVRDLKSWKRGDDFQERPEDGDLFYIETILGDGIVEFVGLDIVEYRGLDARTLAGMYVMRHGTNLGEAIFYHTRDLGANQLIGPQTARDSYISEASQDITLIQDPSSGNILIYPLLNSIYYYIPTYSNVGGIQNLNLAGFVEGFSRDVGYGEGANEAYEDLGKFPPTAFTLTSNAVNPDRDGKLTLSWTESEYTDSYFLYQNDTLVEEIDSSELSYFISNLSDGYYNYQLEAENEYGTITSNNHLVNVSLIPISYDFFMDDSLGLPNDLAQIRVEIENFNSDYLAGPVENISVILKLYTTHDDLDLTLHGLDDYSINSSLLILPDYYEINYTLINNTNLLSGRGIILNGWLNSTRSDIVIHYVWILLIQDIELYVSDVGDIIVSSEI
;
A
#
# COMPACT_ATOMS: atom_id res chain seq x y z
N MET A 1 62.73 53.73 70.75
CA MET A 1 63.57 54.95 70.66
C MET A 1 64.19 54.95 69.29
N VAL A 2 63.69 55.76 68.36
CA VAL A 2 64.12 57.17 68.18
C VAL A 2 65.56 57.18 67.65
N PHE A 3 65.70 57.51 66.37
CA PHE A 3 66.48 58.64 65.84
C PHE A 3 66.61 58.38 64.33
N GLU A 4 65.90 59.13 63.50
CA GLU A 4 66.41 60.39 62.96
C GLU A 4 67.83 60.25 62.37
N ARG A 5 67.89 60.37 61.03
CA ARG A 5 68.40 61.59 60.37
C ARG A 5 69.86 61.96 60.71
N PHE A 6 70.72 61.96 59.68
CA PHE A 6 71.35 63.17 59.11
C PHE A 6 72.81 62.98 58.61
N ARG A 7 72.99 63.18 57.29
CA ARG A 7 73.62 64.35 56.63
C ARG A 7 75.01 64.86 57.12
N GLN A 8 75.97 64.83 56.16
CA GLN A 8 77.05 65.80 55.80
C GLN A 8 78.03 66.43 56.84
N SER A 9 79.21 66.82 56.31
CA SER A 9 80.07 68.01 56.63
C SER A 9 81.22 67.77 57.62
N ARG A 10 82.53 68.00 57.33
CA ARG A 10 83.48 69.05 56.91
C ARG A 10 84.56 68.72 55.79
N LEU A 11 84.25 68.80 54.51
CA LEU A 11 82.94 68.41 54.02
C LEU A 11 82.58 66.96 54.49
N SER A 12 83.52 66.10 54.97
CA SER A 12 83.87 65.73 56.39
C SER A 12 84.86 64.63 56.58
N ASN A 13 85.95 64.97 57.26
CA ASN A 13 86.87 64.16 58.03
C ASN A 13 86.60 62.65 58.25
N SER A 14 87.65 61.90 57.87
CA SER A 14 88.33 60.80 58.59
C SER A 14 87.57 59.47 58.74
N ARG A 15 88.17 58.28 58.77
CA ARG A 15 89.54 57.74 58.63
C ARG A 15 89.33 56.22 58.81
N ARG A 16 90.06 55.38 58.07
CA ARG A 16 90.71 54.11 58.52
C ARG A 16 89.83 53.01 59.19
N ASP A 17 90.14 51.75 59.25
CA ASP A 17 91.12 50.79 58.72
C ASP A 17 90.61 49.44 59.28
N ASP A 18 91.10 48.34 58.71
CA ASP A 18 91.33 47.02 59.33
C ASP A 18 90.16 46.09 59.74
N ASP A 19 90.09 44.98 58.99
CA ASP A 19 90.25 43.59 59.43
C ASP A 19 89.71 43.15 60.81
N LEU A 20 88.98 42.03 60.83
CA LEU A 20 89.46 40.72 61.35
C LEU A 20 88.33 39.69 61.61
N ILE A 21 88.60 38.44 61.16
CA ILE A 21 88.32 37.13 61.78
C ILE A 21 86.88 36.56 61.64
N GLU A 22 86.67 35.54 60.79
CA GLU A 22 86.68 34.06 61.04
C GLU A 22 85.32 33.59 61.66
N ILE A 23 84.58 32.53 61.28
CA ILE A 23 84.87 31.15 60.89
C ILE A 23 83.68 30.58 60.05
N ASP A 24 84.05 29.63 59.21
CA ASP A 24 83.32 28.75 58.28
C ASP A 24 82.16 27.89 58.87
N THR A 25 81.01 27.80 58.16
CA THR A 25 80.17 26.58 58.07
C THR A 25 79.34 26.61 56.76
N PRO A 26 79.21 25.49 56.02
CA PRO A 26 78.64 25.49 54.66
C PRO A 26 77.13 25.24 54.67
N PRO A 27 76.32 25.86 53.77
CA PRO A 27 74.95 25.40 53.57
C PRO A 27 74.82 24.48 52.36
N GLU A 28 74.12 23.40 52.63
CA GLU A 28 73.72 22.27 51.81
C GLU A 28 73.18 22.60 50.40
N LYS A 29 73.39 21.64 49.50
CA LYS A 29 72.78 21.53 48.17
C LYS A 29 71.25 21.66 48.23
N GLY A 30 70.73 22.87 48.05
CA GLY A 30 69.31 23.14 47.83
C GLY A 30 68.90 23.01 46.35
N ARG A 31 68.07 22.03 46.04
CA ARG A 31 67.41 21.81 44.74
C ARG A 31 66.88 23.12 44.13
N PHE A 32 67.28 23.43 42.89
CA PHE A 32 66.68 24.52 42.09
C PHE A 32 65.17 24.31 41.94
N LYS A 33 64.36 25.01 42.75
CA LYS A 33 62.91 25.13 42.52
C LYS A 33 62.68 26.07 41.32
N TYR A 34 62.55 25.48 40.14
CA TYR A 34 62.10 26.17 38.93
C TYR A 34 60.71 26.78 39.19
N ARG A 35 60.63 28.12 39.26
CA ARG A 35 59.37 28.88 39.37
C ARG A 35 59.14 29.62 38.06
N PRO A 36 58.48 29.02 37.05
CA PRO A 36 58.08 29.76 35.86
C PRO A 36 57.06 30.83 36.30
N PHE A 37 57.03 32.00 35.67
CA PHE A 37 56.02 33.07 35.86
C PHE A 37 56.26 34.17 36.92
N LYS A 38 57.48 34.37 37.46
CA LYS A 38 57.75 35.54 38.35
C LYS A 38 57.66 36.91 37.64
N LYS A 39 57.76 36.96 36.29
CA LYS A 39 57.85 38.21 35.50
C LYS A 39 56.55 38.70 34.82
N ARG A 40 55.38 38.04 34.97
CA ARG A 40 54.11 38.49 34.33
C ARG A 40 52.86 38.16 35.20
N PRO A 41 52.47 39.04 36.15
CA PRO A 41 51.40 38.75 37.13
C PRO A 41 50.00 38.62 36.50
N LYS A 42 49.72 39.35 35.40
CA LYS A 42 48.43 39.24 34.67
C LYS A 42 48.23 37.85 34.06
N LEU A 43 49.27 37.28 33.43
CA LEU A 43 49.24 35.93 32.87
C LEU A 43 49.02 34.86 33.94
N ARG A 44 49.66 34.99 35.11
CA ARG A 44 49.44 34.07 36.24
C ARG A 44 47.97 34.08 36.70
N LYS A 45 47.32 35.25 36.76
CA LYS A 45 45.89 35.37 37.08
C LYS A 45 45.02 34.64 36.05
N TYR A 46 45.26 34.82 34.75
CA TYR A 46 44.51 34.12 33.70
C TYR A 46 44.76 32.60 33.70
N TYR A 47 45.97 32.14 33.98
CA TYR A 47 46.27 30.71 34.13
C TYR A 47 45.55 30.09 35.34
N ILE A 48 45.52 30.77 36.48
CA ILE A 48 44.78 30.29 37.67
C ILE A 48 43.28 30.26 37.39
N ILE A 49 42.73 31.29 36.75
CA ILE A 49 41.32 31.32 36.33
C ILE A 49 41.03 30.18 35.34
N ALA A 50 41.89 29.94 34.36
CA ALA A 50 41.73 28.85 33.40
C ALA A 50 41.78 27.46 34.08
N ILE A 51 42.66 27.27 35.08
CA ILE A 51 42.71 26.04 35.87
C ILE A 51 41.43 25.87 36.70
N ILE A 52 40.97 26.92 37.38
CA ILE A 52 39.72 26.88 38.16
C ILE A 52 38.53 26.58 37.23
N ALA A 53 38.44 27.25 36.08
CA ALA A 53 37.40 27.00 35.08
C ALA A 53 37.47 25.57 34.54
N ALA A 54 38.67 25.03 34.29
CA ALA A 54 38.84 23.64 33.88
C ALA A 54 38.39 22.66 34.97
N ILE A 55 38.72 22.92 36.24
CA ILE A 55 38.27 22.10 37.37
C ILE A 55 36.74 22.13 37.49
N ILE A 56 36.14 23.32 37.41
CA ILE A 56 34.67 23.47 37.42
C ILE A 56 34.06 22.70 36.25
N LEU A 57 34.60 22.84 35.05
CA LEU A 57 34.09 22.14 33.86
C LEU A 57 34.21 20.63 34.00
N VAL A 58 35.32 20.11 34.54
CA VAL A 58 35.49 18.68 34.84
C VAL A 58 34.48 18.22 35.88
N ILE A 59 34.25 18.98 36.95
CA ILE A 59 33.24 18.67 37.97
C ILE A 59 31.84 18.65 37.35
N LEU A 60 31.46 19.67 36.58
CA LEU A 60 30.16 19.72 35.90
C LEU A 60 30.01 18.56 34.92
N THR A 61 31.08 18.19 34.21
CA THR A 61 31.06 17.05 33.28
C THR A 61 30.83 15.74 34.03
N ILE A 62 31.58 15.47 35.09
CA ILE A 62 31.51 14.20 35.83
C ILE A 62 30.20 14.07 36.61
N PHE A 63 29.78 15.12 37.30
CA PHE A 63 28.67 15.04 38.26
C PHE A 63 27.32 15.42 37.69
N TRP A 64 27.26 16.08 36.53
CA TRP A 64 26.01 16.52 35.93
C TRP A 64 25.88 16.10 34.46
N TRP A 65 26.77 16.60 33.60
CA TRP A 65 26.64 16.44 32.14
C TRP A 65 26.70 14.99 31.69
N TRP A 66 27.69 14.21 32.17
CA TRP A 66 27.83 12.80 31.81
C TRP A 66 26.67 11.95 32.34
N PRO A 67 26.32 11.96 33.65
CA PRO A 67 25.21 11.16 34.15
C PRO A 67 23.87 11.53 33.51
N ALA A 68 23.58 12.82 33.31
CA ALA A 68 22.33 13.27 32.68
C ALA A 68 22.23 12.83 31.22
N TRP A 69 23.34 12.89 30.47
CA TRP A 69 23.38 12.47 29.07
C TRP A 69 23.33 10.95 28.90
N TYR A 70 24.11 10.22 29.71
CA TYR A 70 24.23 8.75 29.61
C TYR A 70 22.99 8.02 30.12
N ALA A 71 22.26 8.58 31.09
CA ALA A 71 21.03 8.01 31.66
C ALA A 71 20.04 7.51 30.59
N GLY A 72 19.66 8.37 29.64
CA GLY A 72 18.73 8.00 28.56
C GLY A 72 19.30 6.92 27.63
N ILE A 73 20.62 6.91 27.40
CA ILE A 73 21.27 5.89 26.58
C ILE A 73 21.26 4.53 27.29
N ASN A 74 21.59 4.53 28.58
CA ASN A 74 21.56 3.36 29.44
C ASN A 74 20.15 2.75 29.50
N LEU A 75 19.12 3.57 29.69
CA LEU A 75 17.72 3.11 29.69
C LEU A 75 17.32 2.46 28.37
N ASN A 76 17.59 3.10 27.22
CA ASN A 76 17.32 2.50 25.92
C ASN A 76 18.10 1.18 25.74
N SER A 77 19.35 1.11 26.21
CA SER A 77 20.14 -0.12 26.16
C SER A 77 19.54 -1.26 26.98
N GLN A 78 18.97 -0.97 28.14
CA GLN A 78 18.25 -1.95 28.95
C GLN A 78 16.93 -2.36 28.27
N LEU A 79 16.17 -1.39 27.75
CA LEU A 79 14.90 -1.61 27.04
C LEU A 79 15.06 -2.65 25.93
N TYR A 80 15.90 -2.37 24.92
CA TYR A 80 15.96 -3.23 23.74
C TYR A 80 16.65 -4.57 24.03
N ASN A 81 17.56 -4.61 25.00
CA ASN A 81 18.13 -5.87 25.46
C ASN A 81 17.06 -6.76 26.11
N ASN A 82 16.18 -6.18 26.94
CA ASN A 82 15.20 -6.94 27.71
C ASN A 82 13.92 -7.23 26.92
N LYS A 83 13.49 -6.30 26.07
CA LYS A 83 12.18 -6.32 25.40
C LYS A 83 12.24 -6.47 23.88
N ALA A 84 13.42 -6.57 23.27
CA ALA A 84 13.54 -6.73 21.82
C ALA A 84 14.50 -7.89 21.48
N GLY A 85 14.35 -9.03 22.15
CA GLY A 85 15.11 -10.24 21.86
C GLY A 85 16.63 -10.13 22.06
N GLY A 86 17.10 -9.25 22.95
CA GLY A 86 18.54 -9.05 23.18
C GLY A 86 19.24 -8.10 22.20
N LEU A 87 18.48 -7.28 21.45
CA LEU A 87 19.06 -6.33 20.50
C LEU A 87 20.00 -5.33 21.19
N ASN A 88 21.22 -5.22 20.68
CA ASN A 88 22.24 -4.33 21.22
C ASN A 88 22.02 -2.88 20.75
N PHE A 89 21.22 -2.12 21.50
CA PHE A 89 20.97 -0.71 21.21
C PHE A 89 22.24 0.15 21.14
N MET A 90 23.25 -0.13 21.97
CA MET A 90 24.49 0.67 21.95
C MET A 90 25.19 0.55 20.60
N GLU A 91 25.17 -0.62 19.98
CA GLU A 91 25.71 -0.83 18.64
C GLU A 91 24.88 -0.09 17.58
N HIS A 92 23.55 -0.23 17.58
CA HIS A 92 22.66 0.45 16.64
C HIS A 92 22.73 1.97 16.78
N ARG A 93 22.68 2.48 18.02
CA ARG A 93 22.85 3.89 18.35
C ARG A 93 24.22 4.37 17.93
N PHE A 94 25.28 3.61 18.20
CA PHE A 94 26.62 3.98 17.77
C PHE A 94 26.64 4.13 16.25
N LEU A 95 26.12 3.18 15.48
CA LEU A 95 26.05 3.28 14.01
C LEU A 95 25.27 4.52 13.55
N ASN A 96 24.12 4.81 14.18
CA ASN A 96 23.31 6.00 13.87
C ASN A 96 23.98 7.34 14.29
N TYR A 97 24.76 7.36 15.38
CA TYR A 97 25.38 8.59 15.92
C TYR A 97 26.81 8.84 15.45
N TRP A 98 27.54 7.78 15.11
CA TRP A 98 28.92 7.87 14.65
C TRP A 98 29.04 8.60 13.32
N SER A 99 27.94 8.67 12.56
CA SER A 99 27.85 9.49 11.36
C SER A 99 27.83 11.00 11.64
N ASN A 100 27.06 11.45 12.63
CA ASN A 100 26.67 12.87 12.67
C ASN A 100 27.18 13.70 13.87
N PHE A 101 27.50 13.11 15.03
CA PHE A 101 27.66 13.93 16.26
C PHE A 101 28.80 13.54 17.23
N PHE A 102 29.62 12.53 16.93
CA PHE A 102 30.70 12.15 17.84
C PHE A 102 31.95 13.03 17.71
N PHE A 103 32.50 13.49 18.84
CA PHE A 103 33.67 14.39 18.88
C PHE A 103 34.97 13.72 18.39
N PHE A 104 35.01 12.39 18.25
CA PHE A 104 36.09 11.57 17.66
C PHE A 104 35.58 10.78 16.44
N ASN A 105 35.15 11.47 15.40
CA ASN A 105 34.63 10.85 14.16
C ASN A 105 35.80 10.44 13.23
N LYS A 106 35.77 9.22 12.65
CA LYS A 106 36.77 8.78 11.65
C LYS A 106 36.76 9.71 10.42
N SER A 107 35.60 10.21 9.99
CA SER A 107 35.50 11.17 8.87
C SER A 107 36.23 12.49 9.17
N ALA A 108 36.03 13.03 10.38
CA ALA A 108 36.74 14.21 10.87
C ALA A 108 38.26 13.96 10.95
N LEU A 109 38.71 12.79 11.41
CA LEU A 109 40.11 12.41 11.44
C LEU A 109 40.71 12.28 10.02
N ILE A 110 40.00 11.64 9.10
CA ILE A 110 40.38 11.52 7.68
C ILE A 110 40.52 12.92 7.08
N GLY A 111 39.55 13.80 7.31
CA GLY A 111 39.60 15.20 6.86
C GLY A 111 40.81 15.95 7.45
N ALA A 112 41.07 15.79 8.74
CA ALA A 112 42.23 16.37 9.42
C ALA A 112 43.56 15.90 8.82
N LEU A 113 43.70 14.60 8.55
CA LEU A 113 44.88 14.00 7.94
C LEU A 113 45.07 14.50 6.51
N ILE A 114 44.05 14.41 5.67
CA ILE A 114 44.07 14.88 4.27
C ILE A 114 44.47 16.36 4.22
N GLY A 115 43.79 17.20 4.99
CA GLY A 115 44.04 18.63 5.06
C GLY A 115 45.47 18.96 5.50
N SER A 116 45.92 18.32 6.58
CA SER A 116 47.27 18.55 7.14
C SER A 116 48.38 18.09 6.18
N ILE A 117 48.21 16.94 5.53
CA ILE A 117 49.14 16.41 4.54
C ILE A 117 49.23 17.35 3.35
N ILE A 118 48.10 17.72 2.74
CA ILE A 118 48.07 18.60 1.56
C ILE A 118 48.72 19.94 1.88
N MET A 119 48.45 20.54 3.05
CA MET A 119 49.06 21.81 3.43
C MET A 119 50.55 21.71 3.82
N SER A 120 51.06 20.50 4.08
CA SER A 120 52.44 20.25 4.53
C SER A 120 53.45 19.97 3.40
N PHE A 121 53.01 19.67 2.17
CA PHE A 121 53.91 19.33 1.07
C PHE A 121 53.90 20.36 -0.08
N PRO A 122 54.87 21.31 -0.15
CA PRO A 122 55.69 21.80 0.96
C PRO A 122 54.90 22.68 1.95
N PRO A 123 55.37 22.93 3.19
CA PRO A 123 54.55 23.56 4.22
C PRO A 123 54.08 24.96 3.81
N ASP A 124 52.76 25.13 3.73
CA ASP A 124 52.16 26.40 3.34
C ASP A 124 52.37 27.44 4.45
N ARG A 125 52.81 28.63 4.08
CA ARG A 125 53.09 29.72 5.03
C ARG A 125 52.18 30.91 4.83
N ILE A 126 51.29 30.85 3.84
CA ILE A 126 50.63 32.00 3.26
C ILE A 126 49.60 32.55 4.23
N LEU A 127 48.70 31.68 4.69
CA LEU A 127 47.67 32.04 5.68
C LEU A 127 48.30 32.67 6.93
N LEU A 128 49.33 32.02 7.47
CA LEU A 128 50.06 32.52 8.64
C LEU A 128 50.84 33.81 8.36
N THR A 129 51.34 34.00 7.14
CA THR A 129 52.00 35.26 6.76
C THR A 129 50.97 36.38 6.68
N ALA A 130 49.79 36.14 6.12
CA ALA A 130 48.71 37.13 6.05
C ALA A 130 48.20 37.54 7.44
N ILE A 131 47.94 36.56 8.30
CA ILE A 131 47.56 36.79 9.71
C ILE A 131 48.71 37.49 10.45
N GLY A 132 49.94 37.00 10.29
CA GLY A 132 51.15 37.53 10.91
C GLY A 132 51.50 38.95 10.47
N THR A 133 51.18 39.35 9.24
CA THR A 133 51.31 40.75 8.77
C THR A 133 50.30 41.67 9.44
N LYS A 134 49.06 41.22 9.67
CA LYS A 134 48.03 42.00 10.38
C LYS A 134 48.34 42.10 11.89
N LEU A 135 48.88 41.04 12.48
CA LEU A 135 49.22 40.94 13.91
C LEU A 135 50.69 41.28 14.25
N ARG A 136 51.49 41.74 13.27
CA ARG A 136 52.91 42.15 13.41
C ARG A 136 53.90 41.07 13.88
N PHE A 137 53.63 39.78 13.67
CA PHE A 137 54.54 38.67 14.03
C PHE A 137 55.49 38.22 12.91
N GLY A 138 55.36 38.80 11.70
CA GLY A 138 56.26 38.54 10.57
C GLY A 138 56.04 37.20 9.85
N LYS A 139 56.96 36.82 8.95
CA LYS A 139 56.85 35.61 8.10
C LYS A 139 57.37 34.37 8.83
N PRO A 140 56.56 33.31 9.02
CA PRO A 140 56.98 32.11 9.75
C PRO A 140 58.00 31.27 8.97
N SER A 141 58.81 30.50 9.70
CA SER A 141 59.71 29.49 9.10
C SER A 141 58.90 28.28 8.60
N ARG A 142 59.46 27.47 7.69
CA ARG A 142 58.78 26.25 7.20
C ARG A 142 58.49 25.25 8.32
N LYS A 143 59.38 25.14 9.32
CA LYS A 143 59.17 24.30 10.51
C LYS A 143 57.99 24.80 11.36
N LYS A 144 57.87 26.13 11.56
CA LYS A 144 56.74 26.72 12.30
C LYS A 144 55.41 26.54 11.59
N ALA A 145 55.40 26.61 10.26
CA ALA A 145 54.21 26.36 9.47
C ALA A 145 53.83 24.88 9.42
N LEU A 146 54.80 23.98 9.30
CA LEU A 146 54.57 22.54 9.43
C LEU A 146 53.94 22.23 10.81
N LEU A 147 54.51 22.78 11.88
CA LEU A 147 53.95 22.65 13.23
C LEU A 147 52.52 23.18 13.32
N PHE A 148 52.22 24.31 12.67
CA PHE A 148 50.87 24.89 12.65
C PHE A 148 49.87 23.98 11.94
N TRP A 149 50.19 23.47 10.75
CA TRP A 149 49.27 22.60 10.00
C TRP A 149 49.00 21.28 10.72
N TRP A 150 49.96 20.75 11.49
CA TRP A 150 49.76 19.59 12.35
C TRP A 150 49.21 19.90 13.76
N THR A 151 48.83 21.15 14.04
CA THR A 151 48.21 21.55 15.32
C THR A 151 46.88 22.27 15.07
N ALA A 152 46.91 23.58 14.83
CA ALA A 152 45.70 24.37 14.58
C ALA A 152 45.09 24.08 13.21
N GLY A 153 45.90 23.80 12.19
CA GLY A 153 45.41 23.35 10.88
C GLY A 153 44.71 22.00 10.96
N PHE A 154 45.28 21.07 11.73
CA PHE A 154 44.68 19.77 12.00
C PHE A 154 43.31 19.94 12.64
N ALA A 155 43.19 20.77 13.68
CA ALA A 155 41.89 21.07 14.30
C ALA A 155 40.89 21.75 13.34
N MET A 156 41.36 22.63 12.45
CA MET A 156 40.52 23.26 11.43
C MET A 156 39.96 22.23 10.44
N PHE A 157 40.82 21.37 9.90
CA PHE A 157 40.40 20.34 8.95
C PHE A 157 39.66 19.18 9.61
N TYR A 158 39.86 18.97 10.91
CA TYR A 158 39.04 18.09 11.72
C TYR A 158 37.59 18.55 11.72
N GLY A 159 37.34 19.84 11.99
CA GLY A 159 35.99 20.41 11.90
C GLY A 159 35.40 20.39 10.49
N LEU A 160 36.21 20.60 9.44
CA LEU A 160 35.74 20.49 8.05
C LEU A 160 35.52 19.04 7.61
N GLY A 161 36.20 18.05 8.22
CA GLY A 161 36.11 16.65 7.85
C GLY A 161 34.72 16.04 8.09
N PHE A 162 33.89 16.64 8.94
CA PHE A 162 32.48 16.27 9.09
C PHE A 162 31.69 16.41 7.77
N LEU A 163 32.15 17.24 6.82
CA LEU A 163 31.52 17.36 5.50
C LEU A 163 31.64 16.08 4.65
N ILE A 164 32.57 15.16 4.98
CA ILE A 164 32.74 13.88 4.27
C ILE A 164 31.52 12.97 4.49
N ASP A 165 30.89 13.06 5.66
CA ASP A 165 29.80 12.16 6.05
C ASP A 165 28.48 12.91 6.28
N MET A 166 28.27 14.00 5.56
CA MET A 166 27.08 14.84 5.72
C MET A 166 25.77 14.09 5.47
N SER A 167 25.78 13.02 4.68
CA SER A 167 24.62 12.15 4.42
C SER A 167 24.51 10.95 5.38
N GLY A 168 25.52 10.71 6.22
CA GLY A 168 25.65 9.50 7.05
C GLY A 168 25.97 8.20 6.30
N GLN A 169 25.92 8.20 4.96
CA GLN A 169 26.18 7.02 4.14
C GLN A 169 27.66 6.60 4.15
N PHE A 170 28.59 7.53 4.37
CA PHE A 170 30.02 7.21 4.39
C PHE A 170 30.34 6.33 5.60
N SER A 171 29.87 6.72 6.79
CA SER A 171 30.07 5.92 8.01
C SER A 171 29.37 4.58 7.95
N TRP A 172 28.15 4.55 7.40
CA TRP A 172 27.40 3.31 7.20
C TRP A 172 28.16 2.33 6.31
N ASN A 173 28.61 2.75 5.13
CA ASN A 173 29.37 1.89 4.23
C ASN A 173 30.71 1.46 4.81
N MET A 174 31.40 2.34 5.54
CA MET A 174 32.66 1.97 6.20
C MET A 174 32.43 0.85 7.23
N TYR A 175 31.31 0.89 7.96
CA TYR A 175 30.94 -0.19 8.86
C TYR A 175 30.68 -1.49 8.10
N LEU A 176 29.88 -1.47 7.03
CA LEU A 176 29.58 -2.66 6.21
C LEU A 176 30.85 -3.34 5.68
N VAL A 177 31.85 -2.53 5.31
CA VAL A 177 33.15 -3.02 4.85
C VAL A 177 33.99 -3.57 6.01
N GLU A 178 33.98 -2.91 7.18
CA GLU A 178 34.70 -3.38 8.37
C GLU A 178 34.08 -4.66 8.97
N SER A 179 32.77 -4.84 8.86
CA SER A 179 32.06 -6.07 9.28
C SER A 179 32.18 -7.20 8.27
N GLY A 180 32.66 -6.93 7.05
CA GLY A 180 32.80 -7.93 5.99
C GLY A 180 31.50 -8.28 5.26
N GLU A 181 30.47 -7.43 5.39
CA GLU A 181 29.17 -7.60 4.71
C GLU A 181 29.25 -7.18 3.24
N ILE A 182 30.08 -6.19 2.93
CA ILE A 182 30.38 -5.75 1.57
C ILE A 182 31.86 -5.99 1.27
N ASP A 183 32.14 -6.79 0.23
CA ASP A 183 33.49 -6.96 -0.32
C ASP A 183 33.62 -6.16 -1.63
N PHE A 184 34.75 -5.47 -1.78
CA PHE A 184 35.07 -4.76 -3.02
C PHE A 184 36.58 -4.60 -3.18
N ASN A 185 37.02 -4.47 -4.43
CA ASN A 185 38.41 -4.18 -4.72
C ASN A 185 38.64 -2.65 -4.78
N PRO A 186 39.41 -2.06 -3.84
CA PRO A 186 39.58 -0.62 -3.78
C PRO A 186 40.35 -0.03 -4.97
N PHE A 187 41.07 -0.86 -5.74
CA PHE A 187 41.84 -0.42 -6.90
C PHE A 187 41.02 -0.42 -8.19
N THR A 188 39.95 -1.24 -8.29
CA THR A 188 39.12 -1.33 -9.49
C THR A 188 37.83 -0.53 -9.39
N LEU A 189 37.32 -0.24 -8.18
CA LEU A 189 36.01 0.39 -7.97
C LEU A 189 35.73 1.64 -8.83
N ILE A 190 36.71 2.53 -8.98
CA ILE A 190 36.55 3.72 -9.85
C ILE A 190 36.33 3.28 -11.31
N PHE A 191 37.10 2.32 -11.80
CA PHE A 191 36.93 1.79 -13.15
C PHE A 191 35.62 1.03 -13.30
N ASP A 192 35.20 0.27 -12.29
CA ASP A 192 33.94 -0.47 -12.27
C ASP A 192 32.74 0.49 -12.35
N ALA A 193 32.74 1.57 -11.55
CA ALA A 193 31.73 2.63 -11.61
C ALA A 193 31.69 3.35 -12.97
N PHE A 194 32.85 3.64 -13.57
CA PHE A 194 32.90 4.22 -14.92
C PHE A 194 32.52 3.21 -16.01
N ASN A 195 32.72 1.91 -15.78
CA ASN A 195 32.34 0.86 -16.71
C ASN A 195 30.81 0.75 -16.82
N VAL A 196 30.06 1.02 -15.73
CA VAL A 196 28.60 1.16 -15.77
C VAL A 196 28.18 2.24 -16.77
N LEU A 197 28.88 3.39 -16.84
CA LEU A 197 28.55 4.41 -17.85
C LEU A 197 28.85 3.96 -19.29
N MET A 198 29.97 3.26 -19.48
CA MET A 198 30.50 2.92 -20.82
C MET A 198 29.84 1.68 -21.43
N ASN A 199 29.32 0.77 -20.60
CA ASN A 199 28.66 -0.45 -21.02
C ASN A 199 27.18 -0.41 -20.60
N SER A 200 26.28 -0.37 -21.59
CA SER A 200 24.83 -0.30 -21.34
C SER A 200 24.27 -1.52 -20.63
N ASN A 201 24.93 -2.68 -20.73
CA ASN A 201 24.44 -3.94 -20.19
C ASN A 201 24.99 -4.24 -18.78
N ASN A 202 25.78 -3.32 -18.20
CA ASN A 202 26.36 -3.52 -16.89
C ASN A 202 25.46 -2.90 -15.79
N ILE A 203 24.96 -3.74 -14.89
CA ILE A 203 24.05 -3.39 -13.79
C ILE A 203 24.78 -3.65 -12.46
N ASP A 204 25.92 -2.98 -12.27
CA ASP A 204 26.68 -3.08 -11.03
C ASP A 204 26.26 -2.00 -10.03
N ILE A 205 25.08 -2.22 -9.45
CA ILE A 205 24.46 -1.32 -8.47
C ILE A 205 25.34 -1.20 -7.21
N SER A 206 25.93 -2.32 -6.77
CA SER A 206 26.79 -2.37 -5.58
C SER A 206 28.02 -1.48 -5.73
N SER A 207 28.76 -1.58 -6.85
CA SER A 207 29.92 -0.72 -7.07
C SER A 207 29.56 0.76 -7.16
N ILE A 208 28.41 1.11 -7.78
CA ILE A 208 27.92 2.49 -7.82
C ILE A 208 27.62 3.02 -6.41
N TYR A 209 26.94 2.23 -5.59
CA TYR A 209 26.59 2.61 -4.22
C TYR A 209 27.84 2.86 -3.37
N ILE A 210 28.83 1.96 -3.42
CA ILE A 210 30.10 2.10 -2.68
C ILE A 210 30.90 3.30 -3.21
N TYR A 211 30.95 3.48 -4.53
CA TYR A 211 31.64 4.62 -5.14
C TYR A 211 31.05 5.96 -4.69
N GLN A 212 29.73 6.08 -4.73
CA GLN A 212 28.99 7.26 -4.29
C GLN A 212 29.18 7.53 -2.80
N SER A 213 29.13 6.50 -1.97
CA SER A 213 29.11 6.65 -0.51
C SER A 213 30.50 6.80 0.11
N LEU A 214 31.53 6.15 -0.44
CA LEU A 214 32.90 6.17 0.10
C LEU A 214 33.88 7.06 -0.68
N TYR A 215 33.92 6.94 -2.01
CA TYR A 215 34.99 7.55 -2.81
C TYR A 215 34.70 9.02 -3.13
N VAL A 216 33.49 9.31 -3.60
CA VAL A 216 33.11 10.66 -4.02
C VAL A 216 33.27 11.71 -2.90
N PRO A 217 32.84 11.47 -1.65
CA PRO A 217 33.01 12.46 -0.58
C PRO A 217 34.48 12.74 -0.25
N ILE A 218 35.32 11.70 -0.22
CA ILE A 218 36.78 11.85 -0.01
C ILE A 218 37.41 12.66 -1.15
N ILE A 219 37.09 12.32 -2.41
CA ILE A 219 37.61 13.01 -3.59
C ILE A 219 37.19 14.49 -3.59
N ASN A 220 35.91 14.76 -3.35
CA ASN A 220 35.38 16.13 -3.27
C ASN A 220 36.07 16.92 -2.15
N PHE A 221 36.31 16.30 -0.99
CA PHE A 221 37.04 16.92 0.12
C PHE A 221 38.49 17.24 -0.25
N ILE A 222 39.23 16.29 -0.86
CA ILE A 222 40.60 16.49 -1.36
C ILE A 222 40.65 17.67 -2.33
N ILE A 223 39.72 17.71 -3.30
CA ILE A 223 39.64 18.80 -4.27
C ILE A 223 39.36 20.13 -3.57
N GLY A 224 38.43 20.16 -2.61
CA GLY A 224 38.14 21.34 -1.78
C GLY A 224 39.38 21.89 -1.07
N VAL A 225 40.17 21.03 -0.42
CA VAL A 225 41.42 21.42 0.25
C VAL A 225 42.46 21.94 -0.76
N LEU A 226 42.59 21.30 -1.92
CA LEU A 226 43.50 21.74 -2.97
C LEU A 226 43.11 23.12 -3.53
N MET A 227 41.81 23.36 -3.74
CA MET A 227 41.29 24.67 -4.13
C MET A 227 41.56 25.72 -3.05
N PHE A 228 41.31 25.41 -1.78
CA PHE A 228 41.62 26.30 -0.67
C PHE A 228 43.11 26.70 -0.67
N ARG A 229 44.00 25.72 -0.84
CA ARG A 229 45.45 25.96 -0.93
C ARG A 229 45.83 26.82 -2.14
N ALA A 230 45.23 26.58 -3.29
CA ALA A 230 45.45 27.36 -4.49
C ALA A 230 44.95 28.81 -4.34
N SER A 231 43.80 29.01 -3.70
CA SER A 231 43.25 30.33 -3.37
C SER A 231 44.18 31.14 -2.47
N LEU A 232 44.80 30.51 -1.47
CA LEU A 232 45.83 31.15 -0.67
C LEU A 232 47.03 31.59 -1.54
N LYS A 233 47.48 30.76 -2.48
CA LYS A 233 48.55 31.14 -3.43
C LYS A 233 48.17 32.33 -4.31
N ILE A 234 46.93 32.41 -4.78
CA ILE A 234 46.44 33.58 -5.52
C ILE A 234 46.56 34.83 -4.65
N LEU A 235 46.02 34.80 -3.42
CA LEU A 235 46.09 35.94 -2.49
C LEU A 235 47.54 36.39 -2.22
N GLN A 236 48.46 35.46 -1.97
CA GLN A 236 49.88 35.81 -1.79
C GLN A 236 50.46 36.50 -3.01
N ASN A 237 50.16 36.00 -4.21
CA ASN A 237 50.81 36.48 -5.41
C ASN A 237 50.15 37.76 -5.96
N ILE A 238 48.90 38.06 -5.61
CA ILE A 238 48.28 39.37 -5.88
C ILE A 238 48.82 40.43 -4.91
N TYR A 239 48.73 40.18 -3.60
CA TYR A 239 48.96 41.22 -2.59
C TYR A 239 50.41 41.33 -2.11
N ILE A 240 51.16 40.22 -2.05
CA ILE A 240 52.49 40.20 -1.42
C ILE A 240 53.61 40.19 -2.47
N ARG A 241 53.51 39.33 -3.50
CA ARG A 241 54.61 39.11 -4.47
C ARG A 241 54.39 39.74 -5.85
N ARG A 242 53.15 40.11 -6.18
CA ARG A 242 52.73 40.63 -7.50
C ARG A 242 53.18 39.76 -8.68
N ASN A 243 53.09 38.45 -8.57
CA ASN A 243 53.58 37.50 -9.58
C ASN A 243 52.43 36.96 -10.46
N ASP A 244 52.34 37.43 -11.69
CA ASP A 244 51.23 37.12 -12.59
C ASP A 244 51.23 35.65 -13.04
N TYR A 245 52.41 35.05 -13.25
CA TYR A 245 52.54 33.64 -13.66
C TYR A 245 51.97 32.69 -12.60
N GLN A 246 52.25 32.97 -11.32
CA GLN A 246 51.76 32.14 -10.21
C GLN A 246 50.26 32.35 -9.93
N VAL A 247 49.74 33.57 -10.15
CA VAL A 247 48.30 33.84 -10.09
C VAL A 247 47.59 33.04 -11.16
N LEU A 248 47.99 33.17 -12.44
CA LEU A 248 47.36 32.46 -13.56
C LEU A 248 47.44 30.94 -13.42
N MET A 249 48.60 30.41 -13.04
CA MET A 249 48.79 28.98 -12.77
C MET A 249 47.82 28.47 -11.70
N SER A 250 47.69 29.20 -10.59
CA SER A 250 46.79 28.81 -9.49
C SER A 250 45.32 28.95 -9.88
N SER A 251 44.96 29.97 -10.65
CA SER A 251 43.61 30.13 -11.20
C SER A 251 43.24 28.99 -12.14
N LEU A 252 44.11 28.63 -13.09
CA LEU A 252 43.88 27.51 -14.01
C LEU A 252 43.83 26.17 -13.29
N PHE A 253 44.63 26.00 -12.23
CA PHE A 253 44.55 24.81 -11.37
C PHE A 253 43.20 24.72 -10.66
N ILE A 254 42.66 25.83 -10.13
CA ILE A 254 41.32 25.84 -9.55
C ILE A 254 40.27 25.50 -10.61
N VAL A 255 40.33 26.11 -11.80
CA VAL A 255 39.37 25.78 -12.88
C VAL A 255 39.47 24.31 -13.27
N SER A 256 40.69 23.75 -13.39
CA SER A 256 40.88 22.31 -13.60
C SER A 256 40.19 21.51 -12.49
N LEU A 257 40.42 21.84 -11.21
CA LEU A 257 39.78 21.15 -10.09
C LEU A 257 38.24 21.24 -10.09
N LEU A 258 37.66 22.35 -10.55
CA LEU A 258 36.20 22.46 -10.75
C LEU A 258 35.70 21.48 -11.82
N PHE A 259 36.46 21.29 -12.91
CA PHE A 259 36.18 20.24 -13.90
C PHE A 259 36.34 18.84 -13.28
N GLY A 260 37.32 18.67 -12.40
CA GLY A 260 37.54 17.43 -11.63
C GLY A 260 36.37 17.07 -10.73
N LEU A 261 35.78 18.05 -10.03
CA LEU A 261 34.57 17.84 -9.23
C LEU A 261 33.45 17.26 -10.10
N ILE A 262 33.18 17.84 -11.26
CA ILE A 262 32.15 17.31 -12.17
C ILE A 262 32.55 15.90 -12.63
N PHE A 263 33.79 15.72 -13.10
CA PHE A 263 34.29 14.45 -13.64
C PHE A 263 34.07 13.25 -12.70
N PHE A 264 34.45 13.38 -11.42
CA PHE A 264 34.29 12.27 -10.47
C PHE A 264 32.84 12.04 -10.05
N ASN A 265 31.92 12.97 -10.31
CA ASN A 265 30.51 12.78 -10.00
C ASN A 265 29.70 12.19 -11.19
N ILE A 266 30.31 12.04 -12.37
CA ILE A 266 29.65 11.53 -13.58
C ILE A 266 29.01 10.13 -13.39
N PRO A 267 29.68 9.12 -12.77
CA PRO A 267 29.09 7.78 -12.63
C PRO A 267 27.74 7.73 -11.94
N MET A 268 27.43 8.74 -11.13
CA MET A 268 26.18 8.86 -10.38
C MET A 268 25.06 9.56 -11.17
N LEU A 269 25.26 9.91 -12.43
CA LEU A 269 24.27 10.62 -13.24
C LEU A 269 23.65 9.70 -14.31
N PRO A 270 22.33 9.83 -14.58
CA PRO A 270 21.67 9.10 -15.65
C PRO A 270 21.96 9.81 -16.99
N LEU A 271 23.00 9.37 -17.69
CA LEU A 271 23.46 10.02 -18.92
C LEU A 271 22.94 9.35 -20.18
N ASP A 272 22.47 10.16 -21.13
CA ASP A 272 22.22 9.72 -22.50
C ASP A 272 23.49 9.76 -23.36
N GLY A 273 23.42 9.23 -24.58
CA GLY A 273 24.58 9.12 -25.46
C GLY A 273 25.16 10.44 -25.93
N ILE A 274 24.34 11.49 -26.03
CA ILE A 274 24.81 12.85 -26.33
C ILE A 274 25.59 13.37 -25.12
N GLN A 275 25.03 13.21 -23.92
CA GLN A 275 25.68 13.60 -22.67
C GLN A 275 26.98 12.81 -22.45
N ILE A 276 27.04 11.52 -22.77
CA ILE A 276 28.28 10.71 -22.74
C ILE A 276 29.35 11.28 -23.69
N THR A 277 28.95 11.88 -24.81
CA THR A 277 29.91 12.60 -25.67
C THR A 277 30.34 13.92 -25.02
N GLN A 278 29.41 14.66 -24.45
CA GLN A 278 29.67 15.95 -23.80
C GLN A 278 30.57 15.82 -22.56
N ILE A 279 30.50 14.73 -21.80
CA ILE A 279 31.31 14.55 -20.60
C ILE A 279 32.81 14.50 -20.87
N TRP A 280 33.24 14.17 -22.09
CA TRP A 280 34.63 14.28 -22.50
C TRP A 280 35.16 15.71 -22.36
N THR A 281 34.29 16.73 -22.43
CA THR A 281 34.64 18.13 -22.12
C THR A 281 35.17 18.27 -20.70
N PHE A 282 34.55 17.58 -19.73
CA PHE A 282 34.95 17.64 -18.33
C PHE A 282 36.27 16.88 -18.11
N ILE A 283 36.41 15.71 -18.74
CA ILE A 283 37.63 14.90 -18.68
C ILE A 283 38.81 15.66 -19.31
N ILE A 284 38.66 16.10 -20.55
CA ILE A 284 39.68 16.84 -21.29
C ILE A 284 39.98 18.16 -20.58
N GLY A 285 38.97 18.88 -20.09
CA GLY A 285 39.17 20.12 -19.34
C GLY A 285 39.95 19.92 -18.04
N PHE A 286 39.64 18.87 -17.27
CA PHE A 286 40.40 18.51 -16.08
C PHE A 286 41.88 18.31 -16.42
N PHE A 287 42.21 17.40 -17.35
CA PHE A 287 43.59 17.05 -17.67
C PHE A 287 44.35 18.14 -18.43
N SER A 288 43.72 18.81 -19.40
CA SER A 288 44.39 19.84 -20.23
C SER A 288 44.66 21.12 -19.45
N LEU A 289 43.73 21.58 -18.61
CA LEU A 289 43.96 22.76 -17.75
C LEU A 289 44.98 22.45 -16.65
N MET A 290 44.97 21.22 -16.14
CA MET A 290 46.00 20.74 -15.21
C MET A 290 47.39 20.77 -15.87
N ALA A 291 47.50 20.23 -17.08
CA ALA A 291 48.74 20.25 -17.86
C ALA A 291 49.19 21.68 -18.17
N LEU A 292 48.28 22.55 -18.60
CA LEU A 292 48.57 23.96 -18.86
C LEU A 292 49.04 24.70 -17.60
N SER A 293 48.39 24.45 -16.45
CA SER A 293 48.80 24.99 -15.16
C SER A 293 50.22 24.55 -14.79
N LEU A 294 50.54 23.27 -14.98
CA LEU A 294 51.88 22.72 -14.72
C LEU A 294 52.94 23.30 -15.66
N ILE A 295 52.63 23.44 -16.96
CA ILE A 295 53.52 24.06 -17.94
C ILE A 295 53.80 25.51 -17.56
N LEU A 296 52.77 26.29 -17.20
CA LEU A 296 52.93 27.67 -16.74
C LEU A 296 53.72 27.76 -15.43
N PHE A 297 53.57 26.78 -14.53
CA PHE A 297 54.38 26.69 -13.33
C PHE A 297 55.87 26.51 -13.62
N ILE A 298 56.20 25.56 -14.51
CA ILE A 298 57.58 25.26 -14.93
C ILE A 298 58.17 26.46 -15.68
N TYR A 299 57.44 26.98 -16.67
CA TYR A 299 57.87 28.14 -17.46
C TYR A 299 58.10 29.38 -16.58
N GLY A 300 57.15 29.67 -15.67
CA GLY A 300 57.28 30.77 -14.71
C GLY A 300 58.50 30.62 -13.81
N LYS A 301 58.82 29.39 -13.36
CA LYS A 301 60.04 29.12 -12.58
C LYS A 301 61.31 29.35 -13.39
N ILE A 302 61.38 28.85 -14.63
CA ILE A 302 62.55 29.04 -15.50
C ILE A 302 62.79 30.54 -15.73
N LYS A 303 61.75 31.31 -16.07
CA LYS A 303 61.85 32.75 -16.27
C LYS A 303 62.31 33.52 -15.02
N LEU A 304 61.83 33.14 -13.85
CA LEU A 304 62.29 33.69 -12.57
C LEU A 304 63.75 33.34 -12.25
N SER A 305 64.23 32.17 -12.68
CA SER A 305 65.63 31.77 -12.50
C SER A 305 66.58 32.52 -13.44
N GLU A 306 66.14 32.84 -14.66
CA GLU A 306 66.88 33.64 -15.63
C GLU A 306 66.96 35.11 -15.21
N ASN A 307 65.85 35.71 -14.75
CA ASN A 307 65.83 37.08 -14.25
C ASN A 307 64.78 37.28 -13.14
N PRO A 308 65.20 37.65 -11.92
CA PRO A 308 64.30 37.81 -10.78
C PRO A 308 63.30 38.99 -10.91
N ARG A 309 63.46 39.86 -11.92
CA ARG A 309 62.52 40.96 -12.22
C ARG A 309 61.40 40.57 -13.20
N ASN A 310 61.45 39.40 -13.83
CA ASN A 310 60.46 38.93 -14.80
C ASN A 310 59.29 38.19 -14.14
N TYR A 311 58.65 38.83 -13.16
CA TYR A 311 57.51 38.28 -12.43
C TYR A 311 56.15 38.81 -12.93
N ILE A 312 56.17 39.80 -13.84
CA ILE A 312 54.99 40.42 -14.48
C ILE A 312 54.94 39.96 -15.94
N LEU A 313 53.75 39.67 -16.45
CA LEU A 313 53.54 39.29 -17.85
C LEU A 313 53.56 40.53 -18.76
N PHE A 314 54.59 40.65 -19.60
CA PHE A 314 54.67 41.72 -20.60
C PHE A 314 53.88 41.38 -21.87
N GLY A 315 53.57 42.39 -22.71
CA GLY A 315 52.63 42.26 -23.84
C GLY A 315 52.88 41.10 -24.81
N LYS A 316 54.15 40.76 -25.12
CA LYS A 316 54.49 39.62 -25.99
C LYS A 316 54.21 38.26 -25.35
N GLU A 317 54.47 38.13 -24.05
CA GLU A 317 54.27 36.90 -23.28
C GLU A 317 52.79 36.68 -22.99
N ARG A 318 52.09 37.76 -22.64
CA ARG A 318 50.63 37.78 -22.48
C ARG A 318 49.93 37.27 -23.73
N ARG A 319 50.37 37.66 -24.93
CA ARG A 319 49.83 37.14 -26.21
C ARG A 319 50.05 35.63 -26.37
N LYS A 320 51.23 35.10 -26.02
CA LYS A 320 51.51 33.66 -26.10
C LYS A 320 50.63 32.85 -25.15
N VAL A 321 50.47 33.30 -23.90
CA VAL A 321 49.58 32.65 -22.93
C VAL A 321 48.13 32.70 -23.39
N ILE A 322 47.66 33.85 -23.90
CA ILE A 322 46.30 33.98 -24.46
C ILE A 322 46.09 32.99 -25.61
N ILE A 323 47.02 32.88 -26.56
CA ILE A 323 46.93 31.94 -27.68
C ILE A 323 46.86 30.50 -27.16
N MET A 324 47.73 30.10 -26.23
CA MET A 324 47.71 28.76 -25.63
C MET A 324 46.41 28.47 -24.87
N SER A 325 45.89 29.44 -24.13
CA SER A 325 44.59 29.33 -23.44
C SER A 325 43.44 29.20 -24.44
N ILE A 326 43.46 29.93 -25.56
CA ILE A 326 42.45 29.81 -26.63
C ILE A 326 42.51 28.42 -27.27
N ILE A 327 43.71 27.91 -27.58
CA ILE A 327 43.87 26.56 -28.15
C ILE A 327 43.36 25.51 -27.15
N THR A 328 43.72 25.64 -25.87
CA THR A 328 43.26 24.72 -24.82
C THR A 328 41.74 24.78 -24.69
N LEU A 329 41.16 25.98 -24.66
CA LEU A 329 39.72 26.17 -24.65
C LEU A 329 39.05 25.51 -25.87
N PHE A 330 39.62 25.70 -27.06
CA PHE A 330 39.13 25.07 -28.29
C PHE A 330 39.14 23.53 -28.17
N VAL A 331 40.22 22.94 -27.65
CA VAL A 331 40.29 21.49 -27.44
C VAL A 331 39.23 21.00 -26.43
N ILE A 332 38.98 21.77 -25.37
CA ILE A 332 37.97 21.44 -24.35
C ILE A 332 36.56 21.42 -24.94
N ILE A 333 36.23 22.37 -25.81
CA ILE A 333 34.87 22.52 -26.37
C ILE A 333 34.60 21.62 -27.59
N ILE A 334 35.61 20.93 -28.15
CA ILE A 334 35.43 20.01 -29.30
C ILE A 334 34.29 19.01 -29.07
N PRO A 335 34.21 18.28 -27.94
CA PRO A 335 33.13 17.30 -27.73
C PRO A 335 31.73 17.94 -27.74
N LEU A 336 31.60 19.19 -27.25
CA LEU A 336 30.34 19.93 -27.32
C LEU A 336 29.93 20.19 -28.77
N PHE A 337 30.86 20.63 -29.63
CA PHE A 337 30.57 20.86 -31.05
C PHE A 337 30.22 19.57 -31.80
N ILE A 338 30.92 18.46 -31.50
CA ILE A 338 30.60 17.15 -32.06
C ILE A 338 29.18 16.73 -31.67
N SER A 339 28.78 16.99 -30.42
CA SER A 339 27.45 16.62 -29.89
C SER A 339 26.26 17.37 -30.52
N ILE A 340 26.50 18.49 -31.21
CA ILE A 340 25.46 19.35 -31.84
C ILE A 340 25.43 19.16 -33.37
N GLY A 341 26.27 18.28 -33.92
CA GLY A 341 26.36 18.05 -35.36
C GLY A 341 25.03 17.55 -35.97
N PRO A 342 24.76 17.85 -37.25
CA PRO A 342 23.51 17.44 -37.92
C PRO A 342 23.29 15.92 -37.98
N THR A 343 24.33 15.12 -37.72
CA THR A 343 24.29 13.65 -37.59
C THR A 343 23.67 13.15 -36.28
N ILE A 344 23.51 14.01 -35.26
CA ILE A 344 23.00 13.66 -33.91
C ILE A 344 21.71 14.45 -33.64
N ASN A 345 20.78 14.42 -34.60
CA ASN A 345 19.49 15.08 -34.44
C ASN A 345 18.47 14.14 -33.77
N LEU A 346 18.04 14.47 -32.54
CA LEU A 346 17.05 13.70 -31.78
C LEU A 346 15.65 13.67 -32.41
N SER A 347 15.38 14.52 -33.41
CA SER A 347 14.14 14.39 -34.19
C SER A 347 14.12 13.14 -35.08
N ASN A 348 15.30 12.60 -35.45
CA ASN A 348 15.40 11.35 -36.18
C ASN A 348 15.14 10.17 -35.22
N ALA A 349 14.15 9.33 -35.54
CA ALA A 349 13.75 8.18 -34.73
C ALA A 349 14.91 7.24 -34.40
N SER A 350 15.72 6.87 -35.41
CA SER A 350 16.85 5.94 -35.24
C SER A 350 18.00 6.50 -34.36
N VAL A 351 18.13 7.83 -34.31
CA VAL A 351 19.11 8.51 -33.46
C VAL A 351 18.58 8.60 -32.03
N TYR A 352 17.30 8.96 -31.86
CA TYR A 352 16.65 8.98 -30.56
C TYR A 352 16.69 7.60 -29.89
N GLU A 353 16.33 6.54 -30.62
CA GLU A 353 16.36 5.17 -30.12
C GLU A 353 17.75 4.78 -29.59
N ARG A 354 18.79 5.02 -30.38
CA ARG A 354 20.16 4.65 -30.01
C ARG A 354 20.75 5.52 -28.89
N GLU A 355 20.59 6.84 -28.99
CA GLU A 355 21.29 7.78 -28.12
C GLU A 355 20.50 8.12 -26.86
N LYS A 356 19.16 8.18 -26.92
CA LYS A 356 18.31 8.53 -25.77
C LYS A 356 17.70 7.28 -25.12
N TRP A 357 17.05 6.43 -25.92
CA TRP A 357 16.31 5.29 -25.39
C TRP A 357 17.23 4.21 -24.82
N VAL A 358 18.04 3.58 -25.67
CA VAL A 358 18.91 2.45 -25.26
C VAL A 358 19.92 2.86 -24.20
N LYS A 359 20.58 4.02 -24.36
CA LYS A 359 21.67 4.44 -23.46
C LYS A 359 21.22 5.06 -22.14
N LYS A 360 19.98 5.55 -22.04
CA LYS A 360 19.46 6.18 -20.82
C LYS A 360 18.13 5.62 -20.38
N ILE A 361 17.07 5.78 -21.17
CA ILE A 361 15.70 5.51 -20.71
C ILE A 361 15.52 4.02 -20.40
N ASN A 362 15.91 3.12 -21.30
CA ASN A 362 15.76 1.67 -21.09
C ASN A 362 16.52 1.20 -19.84
N ARG A 363 17.72 1.74 -19.62
CA ARG A 363 18.51 1.46 -18.42
C ARG A 363 17.88 2.02 -17.16
N GLN A 364 17.30 3.21 -17.27
CA GLN A 364 16.63 3.87 -16.16
C GLN A 364 15.36 3.10 -15.76
N ILE A 365 14.60 2.59 -16.73
CA ILE A 365 13.49 1.66 -16.52
C ILE A 365 13.98 0.41 -15.78
N GLU A 366 14.99 -0.28 -16.31
CA GLU A 366 15.54 -1.51 -15.72
C GLU A 366 16.06 -1.31 -14.28
N TRP A 367 16.87 -0.27 -14.05
CA TRP A 367 17.40 0.02 -12.71
C TRP A 367 16.29 0.43 -11.74
N THR A 368 15.33 1.23 -12.20
CA THR A 368 14.22 1.67 -11.33
C THR A 368 13.29 0.51 -10.99
N HIS A 369 13.01 -0.40 -11.93
CA HIS A 369 12.26 -1.64 -11.66
C HIS A 369 12.93 -2.48 -10.57
N LEU A 370 14.24 -2.72 -10.70
CA LEU A 370 15.02 -3.47 -9.72
C LEU A 370 15.07 -2.76 -8.35
N CYS A 371 15.31 -1.45 -8.32
CA CYS A 371 15.45 -0.71 -7.06
C CYS A 371 14.09 -0.56 -6.35
N ALA A 372 13.05 -0.12 -7.05
CA ALA A 372 11.72 -0.01 -6.47
C ALA A 372 11.04 -1.37 -6.22
N GLY A 373 11.51 -2.46 -6.80
CA GLY A 373 10.90 -3.79 -6.63
C GLY A 373 9.57 -3.88 -7.37
N LEU A 374 9.52 -3.42 -8.61
CA LEU A 374 8.30 -3.35 -9.42
C LEU A 374 7.94 -4.67 -10.12
N ASP A 375 8.77 -5.71 -9.98
CA ASP A 375 8.50 -7.04 -10.53
C ASP A 375 7.36 -7.78 -9.79
N ILE A 376 6.80 -7.16 -8.75
CA ILE A 376 5.61 -7.65 -8.01
C ILE A 376 4.29 -7.47 -8.79
N PHE A 377 4.27 -6.63 -9.84
CA PHE A 377 3.06 -6.30 -10.58
C PHE A 377 2.80 -7.28 -11.74
N GLU A 378 1.64 -7.93 -11.71
CA GLU A 378 1.05 -8.64 -12.84
C GLU A 378 0.09 -7.71 -13.60
N GLU A 379 0.25 -7.57 -14.91
CA GLU A 379 -0.69 -6.77 -15.72
C GLU A 379 -1.82 -7.63 -16.28
N ARG A 380 -3.07 -7.18 -16.11
CA ARG A 380 -4.29 -7.81 -16.63
C ARG A 380 -5.19 -6.77 -17.32
N PRO A 381 -5.94 -7.12 -18.37
CA PRO A 381 -7.02 -6.29 -18.87
C PRO A 381 -8.08 -6.03 -17.79
N ILE A 382 -8.70 -4.84 -17.82
CA ILE A 382 -9.71 -4.44 -16.83
C ILE A 382 -10.95 -5.36 -16.81
N GLN A 383 -11.26 -6.06 -17.90
CA GLN A 383 -12.34 -7.05 -17.97
C GLN A 383 -12.15 -8.19 -16.98
N ASN A 384 -10.91 -8.60 -16.71
CA ASN A 384 -10.63 -9.67 -15.75
C ASN A 384 -11.06 -9.33 -14.31
N PHE A 385 -11.28 -8.05 -13.99
CA PHE A 385 -11.83 -7.63 -12.72
C PHE A 385 -13.34 -7.89 -12.61
N THR A 386 -14.07 -7.87 -13.74
CA THR A 386 -15.52 -8.02 -13.80
C THR A 386 -15.97 -9.44 -14.16
N ASP A 387 -15.16 -10.21 -14.90
CA ASP A 387 -15.49 -11.52 -15.49
C ASP A 387 -16.03 -12.62 -14.53
N SER A 388 -15.99 -12.41 -13.21
CA SER A 388 -16.41 -13.38 -12.19
C SER A 388 -17.61 -12.95 -11.35
N THR A 389 -18.16 -11.75 -11.57
CA THR A 389 -19.32 -11.27 -10.82
C THR A 389 -20.61 -11.71 -11.51
N ASN A 390 -21.33 -12.61 -10.85
CA ASN A 390 -22.73 -12.95 -11.16
C ASN A 390 -23.64 -12.21 -10.16
N ALA A 391 -24.89 -11.95 -10.52
CA ALA A 391 -25.86 -11.28 -9.63
C ALA A 391 -25.98 -11.93 -8.23
N THR A 392 -25.68 -13.22 -8.09
CA THR A 392 -25.65 -13.94 -6.80
C THR A 392 -24.49 -13.53 -5.88
N ASN A 393 -23.38 -13.02 -6.43
CA ASN A 393 -22.23 -12.51 -5.69
C ASN A 393 -22.40 -11.03 -5.30
N ASP A 394 -23.26 -10.29 -6.00
CA ASP A 394 -23.46 -8.86 -5.76
C ASP A 394 -24.05 -8.59 -4.37
N ASP A 395 -24.99 -9.43 -3.90
CA ASP A 395 -25.52 -9.38 -2.53
C ASP A 395 -24.44 -9.52 -1.44
N LEU A 396 -23.41 -10.32 -1.71
CA LEU A 396 -22.27 -10.47 -0.80
C LEU A 396 -21.37 -9.24 -0.90
N MET A 397 -21.07 -8.79 -2.11
CA MET A 397 -20.24 -7.60 -2.35
C MET A 397 -20.84 -6.36 -1.70
N ILE A 398 -22.13 -6.11 -1.89
CA ILE A 398 -22.81 -4.92 -1.37
C ILE A 398 -22.67 -4.84 0.15
N LYS A 399 -22.81 -5.96 0.87
CA LYS A 399 -22.65 -6.02 2.32
C LYS A 399 -21.23 -5.72 2.80
N GLN A 400 -20.22 -5.80 1.92
CA GLN A 400 -18.84 -5.45 2.22
C GLN A 400 -18.47 -4.02 1.82
N ILE A 401 -19.39 -3.27 1.21
CA ILE A 401 -19.12 -1.90 0.81
C ILE A 401 -19.01 -1.00 2.03
N ARG A 402 -17.85 -0.35 2.17
CA ARG A 402 -17.67 0.70 3.18
C ARG A 402 -18.57 1.90 2.88
N GLN A 403 -19.67 2.01 3.62
CA GLN A 403 -20.59 3.15 3.53
C GLN A 403 -20.15 4.32 4.40
N TYR A 404 -19.41 4.05 5.47
CA TYR A 404 -18.98 5.05 6.45
C TYR A 404 -17.48 5.25 6.38
N ASP A 405 -17.03 6.48 6.15
CA ASP A 405 -15.61 6.82 6.06
C ASP A 405 -14.94 7.01 7.44
N GLN A 406 -13.62 7.21 7.43
CA GLN A 406 -12.84 7.41 8.65
C GLN A 406 -13.28 8.67 9.42
N THR A 407 -13.73 9.72 8.73
CA THR A 407 -14.18 10.97 9.36
C THR A 407 -15.47 10.72 10.15
N TYR A 408 -16.41 9.98 9.56
CA TYR A 408 -17.62 9.51 10.20
C TYR A 408 -17.29 8.68 11.44
N ALA A 409 -16.36 7.72 11.31
CA ALA A 409 -15.93 6.88 12.41
C ALA A 409 -15.37 7.71 13.58
N VAL A 410 -14.44 8.63 13.32
CA VAL A 410 -13.84 9.48 14.37
C VAL A 410 -14.89 10.35 15.06
N LYS A 411 -15.83 10.97 14.33
CA LYS A 411 -16.92 11.77 14.93
C LYS A 411 -17.84 10.93 15.81
N THR A 412 -18.28 9.78 15.28
CA THR A 412 -19.18 8.86 15.99
C THR A 412 -18.53 8.30 17.25
N LEU A 413 -17.28 7.85 17.16
CA LEU A 413 -16.53 7.27 18.26
C LEU A 413 -16.14 8.31 19.32
N SER A 414 -15.68 9.49 18.90
CA SER A 414 -15.28 10.56 19.85
C SER A 414 -16.46 11.05 20.69
N ALA A 415 -17.68 11.10 20.13
CA ALA A 415 -18.89 11.45 20.86
C ALA A 415 -19.26 10.43 21.96
N LYS A 416 -18.72 9.21 21.93
CA LYS A 416 -18.92 8.18 22.95
C LYS A 416 -17.90 8.23 24.09
N ILE A 417 -16.84 9.05 23.97
CA ILE A 417 -15.86 9.21 25.04
C ILE A 417 -16.49 10.01 26.19
N GLY A 418 -16.66 9.35 27.33
CA GLY A 418 -17.29 9.94 28.51
C GLY A 418 -16.33 10.64 29.48
N THR A 419 -15.02 10.58 29.25
CA THR A 419 -14.00 11.18 30.14
C THR A 419 -13.29 12.35 29.47
N THR A 420 -12.68 13.22 30.28
CA THR A 420 -12.01 14.43 29.78
C THR A 420 -10.56 14.19 29.35
N TYR A 421 -9.94 13.12 29.88
CA TYR A 421 -8.52 12.82 29.69
C TYR A 421 -8.27 11.76 28.61
N GLU A 422 -9.29 11.01 28.18
CA GLU A 422 -9.21 10.10 27.03
C GLU A 422 -9.48 10.85 25.73
N GLY A 423 -8.79 10.45 24.67
CA GLY A 423 -9.01 10.83 23.29
C GLY A 423 -8.93 9.61 22.37
N LEU A 424 -8.85 9.84 21.06
CA LEU A 424 -8.68 8.78 20.07
C LEU A 424 -7.33 8.86 19.39
N ALA A 425 -6.68 7.71 19.27
CA ALA A 425 -5.62 7.50 18.29
C ALA A 425 -6.21 7.46 16.87
N ASP A 426 -5.42 7.05 15.88
CA ASP A 426 -5.97 6.90 14.53
C ASP A 426 -7.03 5.81 14.47
N SER A 427 -7.96 5.97 13.54
CA SER A 427 -9.03 5.01 13.32
C SER A 427 -8.65 4.18 12.12
N ASP A 428 -8.14 2.98 12.33
CA ASP A 428 -7.65 2.14 11.25
C ASP A 428 -8.73 1.16 10.83
N ILE A 429 -8.69 0.76 9.57
CA ILE A 429 -9.46 -0.41 9.13
C ILE A 429 -8.90 -1.62 9.86
N VAL A 430 -9.72 -2.59 10.26
CA VAL A 430 -9.30 -3.92 10.69
C VAL A 430 -10.23 -4.94 10.06
N TYR A 431 -9.67 -5.90 9.35
CA TYR A 431 -10.39 -7.02 8.76
C TYR A 431 -10.25 -8.25 9.66
N ILE A 432 -11.38 -8.75 10.17
CA ILE A 432 -11.41 -9.98 10.97
C ILE A 432 -12.73 -10.72 10.74
N ASN A 433 -12.66 -12.05 10.58
CA ASN A 433 -13.82 -12.92 10.38
C ASN A 433 -14.75 -12.55 9.20
N GLY A 434 -14.22 -11.99 8.11
CA GLY A 434 -15.02 -11.66 6.93
C GLY A 434 -15.82 -10.36 7.04
N THR A 435 -15.41 -9.46 7.94
CA THR A 435 -16.02 -8.15 8.11
C THR A 435 -14.96 -7.09 8.40
N GLU A 436 -15.16 -5.93 7.80
CA GLU A 436 -14.34 -4.74 7.98
C GLU A 436 -14.87 -3.87 9.12
N TYR A 437 -13.95 -3.38 9.96
CA TYR A 437 -14.26 -2.47 11.05
C TYR A 437 -13.37 -1.24 11.03
N TRP A 438 -13.93 -0.07 11.34
CA TRP A 438 -13.12 1.07 11.79
C TRP A 438 -12.82 0.90 13.26
N VAL A 439 -11.54 0.74 13.61
CA VAL A 439 -11.07 0.51 14.98
C VAL A 439 -10.19 1.67 15.40
N ALA A 440 -10.64 2.40 16.43
CA ALA A 440 -9.87 3.49 17.02
C ALA A 440 -9.44 3.12 18.45
N PRO A 441 -8.14 2.96 18.71
CA PRO A 441 -7.63 2.83 20.06
C PRO A 441 -7.89 4.11 20.85
N LYS A 442 -8.29 3.97 22.11
CA LYS A 442 -8.28 5.12 23.00
C LYS A 442 -6.84 5.58 23.23
N THR A 443 -6.67 6.85 23.55
CA THR A 443 -5.37 7.42 23.92
C THR A 443 -5.50 8.52 24.97
N ILE A 444 -4.38 9.01 25.50
CA ILE A 444 -4.32 9.99 26.59
C ILE A 444 -4.18 11.40 26.03
N ARG A 445 -5.04 12.34 26.46
CA ARG A 445 -4.99 13.75 26.06
C ARG A 445 -3.95 14.54 26.85
N ILE A 446 -2.68 14.11 26.76
CA ILE A 446 -1.60 14.60 27.62
C ILE A 446 -1.31 16.10 27.45
N ALA A 447 -1.64 16.67 26.28
CA ALA A 447 -1.52 18.09 26.02
C ALA A 447 -2.35 18.96 26.99
N GLN A 448 -3.45 18.43 27.54
CA GLN A 448 -4.24 19.15 28.56
C GLN A 448 -3.49 19.32 29.89
N PHE A 449 -2.50 18.46 30.15
CA PHE A 449 -1.70 18.46 31.37
C PHE A 449 -0.34 19.13 31.18
N SER A 450 -0.14 19.84 30.06
CA SER A 450 1.13 20.50 29.74
C SER A 450 1.56 21.43 30.88
N GLY A 451 2.74 21.17 31.44
CA GLY A 451 3.31 21.92 32.56
C GLY A 451 3.08 21.30 33.95
N ASP A 452 2.36 20.17 34.06
CA ASP A 452 2.30 19.35 35.28
C ASP A 452 3.21 18.10 35.14
N PRO A 453 4.41 18.11 35.76
CA PRO A 453 5.31 16.97 35.76
C PRO A 453 4.69 15.67 36.26
N VAL A 454 3.78 15.72 37.23
CA VAL A 454 3.20 14.53 37.83
C VAL A 454 2.28 13.85 36.82
N ALA A 455 1.35 14.60 36.24
CA ALA A 455 0.43 14.07 35.24
C ALA A 455 1.14 13.52 33.99
N ILE A 456 2.28 14.11 33.61
CA ILE A 456 3.01 13.73 32.39
C ILE A 456 4.00 12.57 32.62
N HIS A 457 4.68 12.53 33.78
CA HIS A 457 5.84 11.67 34.01
C HIS A 457 5.66 10.64 35.14
N THR A 458 4.43 10.39 35.61
CA THR A 458 4.13 9.37 36.64
C THR A 458 2.99 8.45 36.21
N GLU A 459 2.63 7.50 37.06
CA GLU A 459 1.56 6.51 36.85
C GLU A 459 0.13 7.10 36.96
N LEU A 460 -0.02 8.42 37.08
CA LEU A 460 -1.35 9.04 37.21
C LEU A 460 -2.17 8.90 35.91
N TYR A 461 -1.58 9.23 34.76
CA TYR A 461 -2.18 9.09 33.42
C TYR A 461 -1.22 8.29 32.53
N ASP A 462 -0.98 7.04 32.89
CA ASP A 462 -0.02 6.17 32.20
C ASP A 462 -0.64 5.28 31.12
N HIS A 463 -1.94 5.00 31.20
CA HIS A 463 -2.69 4.19 30.24
C HIS A 463 -4.13 4.67 30.05
N VAL A 464 -4.77 4.07 29.06
CA VAL A 464 -6.23 4.05 28.87
C VAL A 464 -6.71 2.62 28.73
N GLU A 465 -8.03 2.42 28.85
CA GLU A 465 -8.64 1.10 28.81
C GLU A 465 -9.58 0.97 27.61
N GLY A 466 -9.26 0.04 26.72
CA GLY A 466 -10.09 -0.40 25.60
C GLY A 466 -9.85 0.34 24.29
N ILE A 467 -10.46 -0.23 23.25
CA ILE A 467 -10.61 0.32 21.91
C ILE A 467 -12.08 0.60 21.66
N MET A 468 -12.39 1.37 20.62
CA MET A 468 -13.76 1.52 20.13
C MET A 468 -13.80 1.19 18.64
N ALA A 469 -14.89 0.56 18.20
CA ALA A 469 -15.02 0.14 16.81
C ALA A 469 -16.44 0.33 16.28
N ILE A 470 -16.55 0.66 15.00
CA ILE A 470 -17.80 0.61 14.25
C ILE A 470 -17.67 -0.31 13.04
N ASP A 471 -18.78 -0.93 12.67
CA ASP A 471 -18.92 -1.68 11.42
C ASP A 471 -18.98 -0.70 10.23
N THR A 472 -18.21 -0.97 9.18
CA THR A 472 -18.03 -0.03 8.06
C THR A 472 -19.20 -0.03 7.07
N PHE A 473 -20.05 -1.06 7.10
CA PHE A 473 -21.24 -1.15 6.25
C PHE A 473 -22.48 -0.56 6.92
N ASN A 474 -22.73 -0.81 8.20
CA ASN A 474 -23.94 -0.35 8.90
C ASN A 474 -23.72 0.82 9.89
N GLY A 475 -22.48 1.18 10.19
CA GLY A 475 -22.13 2.33 11.04
C GLY A 475 -22.45 2.15 12.52
N THR A 476 -22.80 0.93 12.94
CA THR A 476 -23.17 0.63 14.34
C THR A 476 -21.95 0.33 15.20
N LEU A 477 -22.06 0.64 16.50
CA LEU A 477 -21.01 0.36 17.48
C LEU A 477 -20.92 -1.15 17.75
N VAL A 478 -19.70 -1.67 17.71
CA VAL A 478 -19.43 -3.11 17.82
C VAL A 478 -19.13 -3.51 19.27
N ASN A 479 -19.54 -4.73 19.65
CA ASN A 479 -19.14 -5.31 20.93
C ASN A 479 -17.70 -5.85 20.83
N ILE A 480 -16.77 -5.16 21.50
CA ILE A 480 -15.34 -5.46 21.43
C ILE A 480 -15.00 -6.89 21.87
N THR A 481 -15.66 -7.39 22.92
CA THR A 481 -15.36 -8.73 23.48
C THR A 481 -15.74 -9.84 22.50
N ASN A 482 -16.90 -9.72 21.86
CA ASN A 482 -17.38 -10.74 20.94
C ASN A 482 -16.62 -10.72 19.62
N THR A 483 -16.23 -9.54 19.12
CA THR A 483 -15.61 -9.40 17.80
C THR A 483 -14.11 -9.63 17.80
N PHE A 484 -13.38 -9.03 18.76
CA PHE A 484 -11.91 -9.07 18.79
C PHE A 484 -11.35 -10.04 19.84
N ASN A 485 -12.22 -10.73 20.61
CA ASN A 485 -11.83 -11.67 21.66
C ASN A 485 -10.93 -11.04 22.75
N ILE A 486 -11.10 -9.74 23.03
CA ILE A 486 -10.39 -9.01 24.09
C ILE A 486 -11.37 -8.35 25.08
N SER A 487 -10.92 -8.07 26.30
CA SER A 487 -11.75 -7.31 27.27
C SER A 487 -12.07 -5.90 26.76
N GLU A 488 -13.29 -5.40 27.00
CA GLU A 488 -13.63 -3.98 26.78
C GLU A 488 -12.71 -3.02 27.57
N SER A 489 -12.16 -3.47 28.69
CA SER A 489 -11.23 -2.70 29.53
C SER A 489 -9.75 -3.02 29.26
N TYR A 490 -9.40 -3.62 28.12
CA TYR A 490 -8.02 -4.04 27.83
C TYR A 490 -7.04 -2.85 27.96
N PRO A 491 -6.00 -2.93 28.80
CA PRO A 491 -5.14 -1.79 29.09
C PRO A 491 -4.16 -1.49 27.95
N ILE A 492 -4.00 -0.22 27.63
CA ILE A 492 -3.07 0.29 26.62
C ILE A 492 -2.04 1.19 27.31
N PHE A 493 -0.88 0.61 27.68
CA PHE A 493 0.26 1.35 28.25
C PHE A 493 1.23 1.85 27.17
N PHE A 494 1.22 1.20 26.01
CA PHE A 494 2.01 1.52 24.82
C PHE A 494 1.07 1.67 23.64
N GLY A 495 1.12 2.82 22.97
CA GLY A 495 0.21 3.11 21.87
C GLY A 495 0.54 4.39 21.14
N GLU A 496 -0.44 4.96 20.46
CA GLU A 496 -0.27 6.16 19.64
C GLU A 496 -0.82 7.43 20.28
N SER A 497 -0.33 8.57 19.79
CA SER A 497 -0.85 9.88 20.15
C SER A 497 -2.24 10.13 19.55
N GLU A 498 -2.91 11.20 20.03
CA GLU A 498 -4.15 11.70 19.43
C GLU A 498 -4.01 11.85 17.90
N SER A 499 -4.94 11.30 17.11
CA SER A 499 -4.87 11.41 15.64
C SER A 499 -5.10 12.83 15.16
N SER A 500 -4.54 13.16 14.00
CA SER A 500 -4.73 14.48 13.39
C SER A 500 -6.22 14.76 13.12
N LYS A 501 -6.97 13.75 12.66
CA LYS A 501 -8.42 13.87 12.43
C LYS A 501 -9.17 14.14 13.74
N PHE A 502 -8.88 13.41 14.81
CA PHE A 502 -9.48 13.66 16.12
C PHE A 502 -9.18 15.08 16.62
N LEU A 503 -7.95 15.56 16.48
CA LEU A 503 -7.58 16.91 16.93
C LEU A 503 -8.32 18.00 16.14
N ILE A 504 -8.46 17.85 14.83
CA ILE A 504 -9.18 18.80 13.96
C ILE A 504 -10.67 18.86 14.36
N GLU A 505 -11.30 17.72 14.59
CA GLU A 505 -12.71 17.64 15.04
C GLU A 505 -12.93 18.34 16.40
N GLN A 506 -11.92 18.28 17.28
CA GLN A 506 -11.96 18.99 18.55
C GLN A 506 -11.64 20.49 18.44
N GLY A 507 -11.38 21.01 17.23
CA GLY A 507 -10.97 22.39 16.98
C GLY A 507 -9.57 22.72 17.51
N LEU A 508 -8.70 21.71 17.59
CA LEU A 508 -7.37 21.81 18.19
C LEU A 508 -6.26 21.81 17.13
N SER A 509 -5.18 22.54 17.38
CA SER A 509 -4.02 22.59 16.46
C SER A 509 -3.20 21.30 16.50
N THR A 510 -2.75 20.81 15.34
CA THR A 510 -1.87 19.64 15.22
C THR A 510 -0.39 19.94 15.50
N TYR A 511 0.03 21.21 15.44
CA TYR A 511 1.45 21.58 15.56
C TYR A 511 1.92 21.77 17.00
N GLY A 512 3.05 21.13 17.35
CA GLY A 512 3.84 21.43 18.55
C GLY A 512 3.22 20.97 19.88
N ARG A 513 2.25 20.04 19.83
CA ARG A 513 1.67 19.44 21.03
C ARG A 513 2.50 18.26 21.50
N LEU A 514 2.51 18.05 22.82
CA LEU A 514 2.99 16.80 23.40
C LEU A 514 1.95 15.72 23.08
N GLY A 515 2.35 14.65 22.39
CA GLY A 515 1.48 13.52 22.07
C GLY A 515 1.42 12.53 23.23
N ALA A 516 0.32 11.77 23.30
CA ALA A 516 0.20 10.65 24.23
C ALA A 516 1.38 9.69 24.07
N TYR A 517 1.85 9.08 25.16
CA TYR A 517 2.94 8.11 25.16
C TYR A 517 4.32 8.62 24.70
N ASP A 518 4.47 9.89 24.30
CA ASP A 518 5.77 10.47 23.91
C ASP A 518 6.71 10.71 25.09
N SER A 519 6.11 10.91 26.27
CA SER A 519 6.79 11.13 27.54
C SER A 519 7.18 9.83 28.22
N ASP A 520 8.37 9.83 28.78
CA ASP A 520 8.83 8.79 29.66
C ASP A 520 8.20 8.97 31.05
N ILE A 521 7.91 7.87 31.74
CA ILE A 521 7.30 7.89 33.08
C ILE A 521 8.14 7.14 34.10
N LEU A 522 8.12 7.64 35.34
CA LEU A 522 8.66 7.00 36.52
C LEU A 522 7.60 6.08 37.14
N LEU A 523 7.98 4.84 37.41
CA LEU A 523 7.17 3.83 38.10
C LEU A 523 7.37 3.86 39.63
N ASP A 524 6.54 3.10 40.33
CA ASP A 524 6.56 2.93 41.79
C ASP A 524 6.35 4.25 42.56
N THR A 525 5.49 5.12 42.03
CA THR A 525 5.12 6.41 42.61
C THR A 525 3.86 6.28 43.47
N ASP A 526 3.61 7.29 44.32
CA ASP A 526 2.39 7.33 45.13
C ASP A 526 1.12 7.65 44.30
N TRP A 527 1.27 7.80 42.98
CA TRP A 527 0.20 8.14 42.03
C TRP A 527 -0.36 6.93 41.28
N SER A 528 0.24 5.74 41.46
CA SER A 528 -0.25 4.49 40.87
C SER A 528 -1.68 4.18 41.31
N GLY A 529 -2.57 3.89 40.36
CA GLY A 529 -4.00 3.67 40.62
C GLY A 529 -4.75 4.93 41.10
N GLY A 530 -4.24 6.13 40.77
CA GLY A 530 -4.82 7.40 41.19
C GLY A 530 -6.15 7.77 40.53
N ILE A 531 -6.53 7.09 39.43
CA ILE A 531 -7.80 7.31 38.72
C ILE A 531 -8.80 6.24 39.15
N GLU A 532 -9.88 6.66 39.84
CA GLU A 532 -10.90 5.76 40.42
C GLU A 532 -11.54 4.79 39.40
N LYS A 533 -11.61 5.18 38.13
CA LYS A 533 -12.23 4.37 37.06
C LYS A 533 -11.27 3.44 36.33
N ASN A 534 -9.96 3.57 36.52
CA ASN A 534 -8.99 2.66 35.91
C ASN A 534 -8.80 1.46 36.84
N VAL A 535 -9.00 0.27 36.30
CA VAL A 535 -8.91 -1.01 37.02
C VAL A 535 -7.50 -1.60 36.89
N HIS A 536 -6.75 -1.19 35.87
CA HIS A 536 -5.42 -1.73 35.59
C HIS A 536 -4.29 -0.88 36.20
N VAL A 537 -3.20 -1.57 36.57
CA VAL A 537 -1.92 -0.98 36.99
C VAL A 537 -0.84 -1.73 36.23
N TYR A 538 0.23 -1.02 35.86
CA TYR A 538 1.34 -1.65 35.15
C TYR A 538 2.01 -2.73 36.00
N ASN A 539 1.87 -3.99 35.60
CA ASN A 539 2.45 -5.16 36.27
C ASN A 539 3.63 -5.78 35.50
N GLY A 540 4.01 -5.18 34.36
CA GLY A 540 5.12 -5.65 33.53
C GLY A 540 6.48 -5.32 34.12
N THR A 541 7.54 -5.86 33.50
CA THR A 541 8.91 -5.46 33.85
C THR A 541 9.20 -4.03 33.37
N PRO A 542 9.85 -3.18 34.17
CA PRO A 542 10.30 -1.86 33.72
C PRO A 542 11.14 -1.93 32.44
N ASP A 543 11.11 -0.87 31.62
CA ASP A 543 11.95 -0.77 30.43
C ASP A 543 13.44 -0.63 30.82
N GLY A 544 13.70 0.03 31.95
CA GLY A 544 15.02 0.07 32.55
C GLY A 544 15.01 0.70 33.92
N THR A 545 16.10 0.49 34.65
CA THR A 545 16.31 1.02 35.99
C THR A 545 17.57 1.89 36.01
N LEU A 546 17.46 3.07 36.61
CA LEU A 546 18.60 3.93 36.90
C LEU A 546 18.85 4.02 38.40
N SER A 547 20.10 4.32 38.78
CA SER A 547 20.49 4.57 40.17
C SER A 547 21.49 5.72 40.27
N GLY A 548 21.69 6.22 41.48
CA GLY A 548 22.67 7.28 41.76
C GLY A 548 22.42 8.58 40.98
N LEU A 549 23.48 9.17 40.41
CA LEU A 549 23.40 10.45 39.71
C LEU A 549 22.64 10.38 38.38
N GLU A 550 22.64 9.22 37.71
CA GLU A 550 21.89 9.03 36.46
C GLU A 550 20.39 9.16 36.74
N GLY A 551 19.89 8.39 37.72
CA GLY A 551 18.48 8.45 38.14
C GLY A 551 18.09 9.81 38.71
N PHE A 552 18.97 10.44 39.51
CA PHE A 552 18.75 11.79 40.05
C PHE A 552 18.53 12.82 38.94
N TRP A 553 19.44 12.92 37.97
CA TRP A 553 19.35 13.94 36.92
C TRP A 553 18.25 13.65 35.90
N TYR A 554 17.98 12.37 35.61
CA TYR A 554 16.88 12.00 34.72
C TYR A 554 15.52 12.38 35.32
N THR A 555 15.29 12.00 36.58
CA THR A 555 14.03 12.29 37.31
C THR A 555 13.83 13.79 37.55
N THR A 556 14.88 14.53 37.90
CA THR A 556 14.79 15.99 38.06
C THR A 556 14.62 16.70 36.72
N GLY A 557 15.16 16.14 35.62
CA GLY A 557 14.93 16.61 34.25
C GLY A 557 13.46 16.52 33.84
N MET A 558 12.72 15.55 34.37
CA MET A 558 11.25 15.43 34.23
C MET A 558 10.46 16.39 35.13
N GLY A 559 11.12 17.17 36.00
CA GLY A 559 10.45 18.04 36.97
C GLY A 559 9.99 17.33 38.24
N LEU A 560 10.29 16.05 38.42
CA LEU A 560 9.86 15.22 39.56
C LEU A 560 10.80 15.34 40.77
N TRP A 561 10.98 16.57 41.28
CA TRP A 561 11.91 16.85 42.39
C TRP A 561 11.61 16.06 43.67
N GLY A 562 10.34 15.79 43.98
CA GLY A 562 9.93 15.00 45.14
C GLY A 562 10.45 13.55 45.13
N TYR A 563 10.65 13.00 43.93
CA TYR A 563 11.11 11.62 43.74
C TYR A 563 12.64 11.49 43.58
N SER A 564 13.37 12.61 43.49
CA SER A 564 14.82 12.66 43.29
C SER A 564 15.68 12.07 44.42
N SER A 565 15.06 11.62 45.53
CA SER A 565 15.77 11.04 46.67
C SER A 565 15.71 9.50 46.72
N LYS A 566 15.05 8.85 45.75
CA LYS A 566 15.02 7.39 45.62
C LYS A 566 16.43 6.83 45.34
N THR A 567 16.65 5.58 45.74
CA THR A 567 17.91 4.85 45.48
C THR A 567 17.93 4.26 44.07
N GLU A 568 16.77 3.77 43.62
CA GLU A 568 16.52 3.15 42.32
C GLU A 568 15.28 3.77 41.71
N TYR A 569 15.29 3.89 40.39
CA TYR A 569 14.27 4.58 39.60
C TYR A 569 13.91 3.68 38.43
N ASN A 570 12.69 3.16 38.43
CA ASN A 570 12.15 2.30 37.37
C ASN A 570 11.39 3.16 36.38
N PHE A 571 11.63 2.97 35.08
CA PHE A 571 11.02 3.78 34.04
C PHE A 571 10.32 2.95 32.97
N LEU A 572 9.28 3.53 32.38
CA LEU A 572 8.83 3.20 31.03
C LEU A 572 9.23 4.34 30.10
N ILE A 573 9.87 4.02 28.99
CA ILE A 573 10.41 4.99 28.03
C ILE A 573 9.96 4.64 26.62
N ASN A 574 9.96 5.61 25.70
CA ASN A 574 9.53 5.38 24.31
C ASN A 574 8.19 4.64 24.22
N ARG A 575 7.17 5.08 24.97
CA ARG A 575 5.91 4.34 24.99
C ARG A 575 5.13 4.48 23.68
N ASN A 576 5.34 5.58 22.96
CA ASN A 576 4.85 5.77 21.61
C ASN A 576 5.46 4.70 20.68
N VAL A 577 4.61 3.88 20.06
CA VAL A 577 5.03 2.70 19.27
C VAL A 577 5.92 3.07 18.07
N LYS A 578 5.62 4.18 17.37
CA LYS A 578 6.43 4.71 16.26
C LYS A 578 7.84 5.04 16.73
N LYS A 579 7.94 5.78 17.84
CA LYS A 579 9.24 6.14 18.46
C LYS A 579 9.98 4.90 18.98
N ARG A 580 9.26 3.93 19.55
CA ARG A 580 9.81 2.70 20.13
C ARG A 580 10.50 1.84 19.08
N VAL A 581 9.84 1.61 17.95
CA VAL A 581 10.40 0.84 16.84
C VAL A 581 11.45 1.66 16.07
N GLY A 582 11.14 2.91 15.73
CA GLY A 582 12.04 3.78 14.96
C GLY A 582 13.43 3.98 15.60
N ASN A 583 13.50 4.06 16.93
CA ASN A 583 14.77 4.28 17.66
C ASN A 583 15.76 3.10 17.57
N ILE A 584 15.31 1.89 17.23
CA ILE A 584 16.18 0.70 17.09
C ILE A 584 16.44 0.32 15.62
N LEU A 585 15.93 1.09 14.66
CA LEU A 585 16.19 0.87 13.24
C LEU A 585 17.62 1.29 12.83
N LEU A 586 18.21 0.50 11.93
CA LEU A 586 19.49 0.84 11.28
C LEU A 586 19.31 1.93 10.22
N PRO A 587 20.39 2.60 9.78
CA PRO A 587 20.32 3.57 8.68
C PRO A 587 19.64 2.99 7.44
N ASN A 588 18.92 3.82 6.69
CA ASN A 588 18.17 3.43 5.48
C ASN A 588 17.00 2.45 5.70
N MET A 589 16.62 2.17 6.95
CA MET A 589 15.33 1.56 7.26
C MET A 589 14.32 2.64 7.63
N LYS A 590 13.06 2.43 7.25
CA LYS A 590 11.93 3.29 7.58
C LYS A 590 10.82 2.46 8.20
N ILE A 591 10.05 3.09 9.07
CA ILE A 591 8.74 2.57 9.46
C ILE A 591 7.68 3.16 8.54
N ASP A 592 6.60 2.44 8.36
CA ASP A 592 5.38 2.99 7.82
C ASP A 592 4.79 4.06 8.76
N SER A 593 4.17 5.08 8.19
CA SER A 593 3.61 6.20 8.93
C SER A 593 2.33 5.84 9.70
N ASP A 594 1.64 4.75 9.33
CA ASP A 594 0.37 4.30 9.90
C ASP A 594 0.44 2.86 10.48
N PRO A 595 0.80 2.70 11.76
CA PRO A 595 0.76 1.43 12.48
C PRO A 595 -0.69 1.10 12.82
N TYR A 596 -1.03 -0.17 12.70
CA TYR A 596 -2.40 -0.64 12.88
C TYR A 596 -2.48 -1.71 13.96
N MET A 597 -3.70 -1.89 14.48
CA MET A 597 -3.97 -2.90 15.50
C MET A 597 -4.08 -4.30 14.91
N VAL A 598 -3.49 -5.28 15.60
CA VAL A 598 -3.68 -6.71 15.31
C VAL A 598 -4.01 -7.49 16.58
N PHE A 599 -4.79 -8.54 16.42
CA PHE A 599 -5.36 -9.33 17.51
C PHE A 599 -4.95 -10.79 17.38
N ASP A 600 -4.43 -11.38 18.46
CA ASP A 600 -4.11 -12.80 18.46
C ASP A 600 -5.33 -13.66 18.84
N GLN A 601 -5.23 -14.97 18.60
CA GLN A 601 -6.28 -15.92 18.95
C GLN A 601 -6.40 -16.18 20.47
N MET A 602 -5.43 -15.71 21.26
CA MET A 602 -5.36 -15.89 22.71
C MET A 602 -5.95 -14.72 23.50
N GLY A 603 -6.49 -13.71 22.81
CA GLY A 603 -7.11 -12.54 23.40
C GLY A 603 -6.12 -11.45 23.81
N LYS A 604 -5.02 -11.32 23.07
CA LYS A 604 -4.07 -10.19 23.18
C LYS A 604 -4.16 -9.27 21.98
N MET A 605 -3.70 -8.05 22.23
CA MET A 605 -3.75 -6.94 21.30
C MET A 605 -2.36 -6.32 21.13
N TYR A 606 -2.00 -6.01 19.88
CA TYR A 606 -0.70 -5.48 19.51
C TYR A 606 -0.84 -4.33 18.52
N TYR A 607 0.14 -3.43 18.50
CA TYR A 607 0.38 -2.58 17.32
C TYR A 607 1.34 -3.30 16.38
N ALA A 608 0.99 -3.38 15.10
CA ALA A 608 1.88 -3.83 14.03
C ALA A 608 2.54 -2.61 13.36
N VAL A 609 3.86 -2.52 13.46
CA VAL A 609 4.65 -1.47 12.81
C VAL A 609 5.39 -2.06 11.62
N SER A 610 4.97 -1.71 10.41
CA SER A 610 5.60 -2.14 9.16
C SER A 610 6.99 -1.50 8.97
N ILE A 611 7.95 -2.28 8.49
CA ILE A 611 9.36 -1.85 8.32
C ILE A 611 9.83 -2.17 6.89
N TYR A 612 10.42 -1.18 6.23
CA TYR A 612 10.95 -1.31 4.87
C TYR A 612 12.28 -0.58 4.67
N THR A 613 13.00 -0.90 3.60
CA THR A 613 14.25 -0.22 3.23
C THR A 613 14.02 0.99 2.34
N SER A 614 14.91 1.99 2.41
CA SER A 614 15.00 3.12 1.51
C SER A 614 16.48 3.48 1.34
N ILE A 615 17.18 2.72 0.49
CA ILE A 615 18.62 2.88 0.24
C ILE A 615 18.82 3.72 -1.02
N GLU A 616 19.28 4.97 -0.86
CA GLU A 616 19.54 5.87 -1.98
C GLU A 616 20.65 5.33 -2.91
N ILE A 617 20.31 5.11 -4.18
CA ILE A 617 21.26 4.77 -5.24
C ILE A 617 21.28 5.91 -6.26
N GLY A 618 22.47 6.31 -6.71
CA GLY A 618 22.63 7.21 -7.84
C GLY A 618 22.57 6.51 -9.20
N SER A 619 23.17 7.16 -10.20
CA SER A 619 23.31 6.66 -11.56
C SER A 619 21.97 6.58 -12.32
N TYR A 620 21.58 5.40 -12.79
CA TYR A 620 20.38 5.22 -13.60
C TYR A 620 19.12 4.86 -12.79
N SER A 621 19.21 4.67 -11.47
CA SER A 621 17.98 4.51 -10.67
C SER A 621 17.29 5.86 -10.46
N ALA A 622 15.97 5.90 -10.62
CA ALA A 622 15.16 7.05 -10.22
C ALA A 622 14.69 6.96 -8.76
N THR A 623 14.80 5.78 -8.14
CA THR A 623 14.31 5.49 -6.80
C THR A 623 15.40 4.86 -5.91
N PRO A 624 15.25 4.98 -4.58
CA PRO A 624 15.95 4.14 -3.62
C PRO A 624 15.63 2.64 -3.79
N ILE A 625 16.40 1.78 -3.12
CA ILE A 625 16.03 0.36 -2.93
C ILE A 625 14.91 0.26 -1.91
N TYR A 626 13.76 -0.20 -2.37
CA TYR A 626 12.53 -0.38 -1.61
C TYR A 626 12.25 -1.88 -1.41
N ARG A 627 12.30 -2.36 -0.16
CA ARG A 627 12.00 -3.75 0.20
C ARG A 627 11.20 -3.78 1.49
N PHE A 628 10.03 -4.41 1.46
CA PHE A 628 9.26 -4.69 2.66
C PHE A 628 9.93 -5.82 3.45
N LEU A 629 10.51 -5.50 4.60
CA LEU A 629 11.27 -6.46 5.41
C LEU A 629 10.35 -7.29 6.31
N GLY A 630 9.28 -6.69 6.83
CA GLY A 630 8.33 -7.34 7.72
C GLY A 630 7.73 -6.36 8.72
N VAL A 631 7.09 -6.90 9.76
CA VAL A 631 6.39 -6.13 10.80
C VAL A 631 7.04 -6.34 12.17
N CYS A 632 7.06 -5.30 12.99
CA CYS A 632 7.39 -5.41 14.41
C CYS A 632 6.11 -5.26 15.22
N LEU A 633 5.72 -6.31 15.95
CA LEU A 633 4.62 -6.24 16.90
C LEU A 633 5.09 -5.58 18.19
N VAL A 634 4.30 -4.62 18.68
CA VAL A 634 4.47 -3.99 19.99
C VAL A 634 3.31 -4.43 20.88
N ASP A 635 3.61 -5.17 21.94
CA ASP A 635 2.61 -5.54 22.96
C ASP A 635 2.15 -4.28 23.69
N VAL A 636 0.85 -3.98 23.65
CA VAL A 636 0.29 -2.75 24.21
C VAL A 636 0.26 -2.72 25.74
N GLU A 637 0.34 -3.90 26.38
CA GLU A 637 0.32 -4.03 27.83
C GLU A 637 1.73 -3.87 28.40
N ASN A 638 2.72 -4.58 27.83
CA ASN A 638 4.06 -4.65 28.41
C ASN A 638 5.16 -4.03 27.56
N GLY A 639 4.91 -3.67 26.30
CA GLY A 639 5.86 -2.99 25.41
C GLY A 639 6.96 -3.88 24.85
N LEU A 640 6.76 -5.21 24.83
CA LEU A 640 7.62 -6.19 24.14
C LEU A 640 7.60 -5.97 22.63
N LEU A 641 8.75 -6.15 21.99
CA LEU A 641 8.96 -6.05 20.55
C LEU A 641 9.27 -7.41 19.95
N GLU A 642 8.44 -7.84 19.00
CA GLU A 642 8.62 -9.09 18.25
C GLU A 642 8.64 -8.82 16.75
N PHE A 643 9.72 -9.23 16.07
CA PHE A 643 9.90 -8.99 14.64
C PHE A 643 9.45 -10.23 13.84
N TYR A 644 8.59 -10.03 12.86
CA TYR A 644 8.11 -11.06 11.94
C TYR A 644 8.43 -10.68 10.49
N GLY A 645 9.12 -11.56 9.77
CA GLY A 645 9.60 -11.29 8.42
C GLY A 645 8.48 -11.34 7.39
N ASN A 646 8.62 -10.57 6.31
CA ASN A 646 7.75 -10.65 5.15
C ASN A 646 7.91 -12.03 4.46
N PRO A 647 6.85 -12.86 4.39
CA PRO A 647 6.92 -14.18 3.78
C PRO A 647 7.17 -14.15 2.26
N ALA A 648 6.79 -13.06 1.58
CA ALA A 648 6.96 -12.90 0.14
C ALA A 648 8.34 -12.34 -0.25
N LEU A 649 9.17 -11.92 0.71
CA LEU A 649 10.48 -11.34 0.43
C LEU A 649 11.50 -12.43 0.05
N GLU A 650 11.89 -12.45 -1.23
CA GLU A 650 12.98 -13.31 -1.70
C GLU A 650 14.36 -12.76 -1.31
N ALA A 651 14.83 -13.09 -0.10
CA ALA A 651 16.16 -12.75 0.39
C ALA A 651 17.27 -13.64 -0.23
N SER A 652 17.50 -13.50 -1.53
CA SER A 652 18.47 -14.31 -2.28
C SER A 652 19.35 -13.50 -3.23
N SER A 653 20.45 -14.11 -3.69
CA SER A 653 21.34 -13.53 -4.70
C SER A 653 20.73 -13.41 -6.10
N ALA A 654 19.47 -13.82 -6.30
CA ALA A 654 18.74 -13.55 -7.52
C ALA A 654 18.42 -12.06 -7.67
N ASP A 655 18.19 -11.36 -6.55
CA ASP A 655 18.05 -9.90 -6.51
C ASP A 655 19.46 -9.26 -6.53
N PRO A 656 19.84 -8.51 -7.58
CA PRO A 656 21.16 -7.87 -7.68
C PRO A 656 21.38 -6.78 -6.61
N THR A 657 20.33 -6.33 -5.92
CA THR A 657 20.39 -5.36 -4.83
C THR A 657 20.58 -6.01 -3.46
N PHE A 658 20.38 -7.33 -3.34
CA PHE A 658 20.43 -8.06 -2.06
C PHE A 658 21.68 -7.81 -1.22
N PRO A 659 22.91 -7.74 -1.79
CA PRO A 659 24.12 -7.43 -1.00
C PRO A 659 24.05 -6.11 -0.22
N LEU A 660 23.20 -5.17 -0.63
CA LEU A 660 23.06 -3.86 0.03
C LEU A 660 22.06 -3.87 1.19
N TRP A 661 21.19 -4.88 1.30
CA TRP A 661 20.16 -4.96 2.34
C TRP A 661 20.14 -6.28 3.13
N GLN A 662 20.97 -7.27 2.76
CA GLN A 662 21.12 -8.55 3.46
C GLN A 662 21.39 -8.39 4.97
N LEU A 663 22.15 -7.35 5.36
CA LEU A 663 22.44 -7.08 6.77
C LEU A 663 21.14 -6.89 7.58
N TYR A 664 20.14 -6.19 7.05
CA TYR A 664 18.88 -5.95 7.78
C TYR A 664 18.10 -7.24 8.04
N VAL A 665 18.20 -8.22 7.15
CA VAL A 665 17.61 -9.55 7.36
C VAL A 665 18.39 -10.34 8.41
N SER A 666 19.72 -10.21 8.44
CA SER A 666 20.55 -10.96 9.40
C SER A 666 20.57 -10.38 10.82
N ARG A 667 20.33 -9.07 10.95
CA ARG A 667 20.60 -8.32 12.18
C ARG A 667 19.45 -8.37 13.19
N TYR A 668 18.22 -8.44 12.70
CA TYR A 668 17.02 -8.56 13.52
C TYR A 668 16.60 -10.03 13.58
N ASN A 669 15.98 -10.42 14.70
CA ASN A 669 15.46 -11.77 14.87
C ASN A 669 14.08 -11.90 14.19
N TRP A 670 14.08 -11.89 12.85
CA TRP A 670 12.86 -12.06 12.07
C TRP A 670 12.31 -13.47 12.24
N GLN A 671 11.15 -13.56 12.88
CA GLN A 671 10.40 -14.80 13.07
C GLN A 671 9.49 -15.04 11.87
N ILE A 672 9.08 -16.29 11.68
CA ILE A 672 8.04 -16.62 10.71
C ILE A 672 6.70 -16.15 11.30
N ALA A 673 5.95 -15.36 10.53
CA ALA A 673 4.64 -14.88 10.95
C ALA A 673 3.68 -16.06 11.18
N PRO A 674 3.00 -16.14 12.34
CA PRO A 674 1.96 -17.14 12.57
C PRO A 674 0.73 -16.85 11.69
N ASN A 675 -0.08 -17.87 11.40
CA ASN A 675 -1.24 -17.75 10.49
C ASN A 675 -2.19 -16.60 10.88
N TRP A 676 -2.49 -16.42 12.17
CA TRP A 676 -3.36 -15.34 12.65
C TRP A 676 -2.81 -13.95 12.31
N LEU A 677 -1.48 -13.79 12.28
CA LEU A 677 -0.83 -12.54 11.92
C LEU A 677 -0.79 -12.38 10.40
N LEU A 678 -0.49 -13.44 9.65
CA LEU A 678 -0.48 -13.42 8.18
C LEU A 678 -1.82 -12.93 7.60
N GLU A 679 -2.94 -13.36 8.18
CA GLU A 679 -4.28 -12.92 7.77
C GLU A 679 -4.54 -11.43 8.03
N GLN A 680 -3.84 -10.81 8.98
CA GLN A 680 -3.99 -9.40 9.37
C GLN A 680 -2.85 -8.49 8.86
N MET A 681 -1.76 -9.06 8.34
CA MET A 681 -0.61 -8.30 7.88
C MET A 681 -0.94 -7.48 6.63
N ARG A 682 -0.56 -6.21 6.68
CA ARG A 682 -0.69 -5.26 5.57
C ARG A 682 0.63 -5.01 4.90
N TYR A 683 0.57 -4.88 3.58
CA TYR A 683 1.65 -4.28 2.85
C TYR A 683 1.76 -2.80 3.27
N PRO A 684 2.96 -2.24 3.51
CA PRO A 684 3.09 -0.88 4.01
C PRO A 684 2.56 0.14 2.98
N GLU A 685 1.71 1.05 3.42
CA GLU A 685 1.06 2.07 2.59
C GLU A 685 2.10 3.02 2.00
N ASP A 686 2.94 3.64 2.84
CA ASP A 686 3.99 4.57 2.39
C ASP A 686 4.90 3.91 1.34
N LEU A 687 5.22 2.63 1.54
CA LEU A 687 6.06 1.87 0.62
C LEU A 687 5.35 1.65 -0.72
N PHE A 688 4.09 1.22 -0.68
CA PHE A 688 3.35 0.94 -1.90
C PHE A 688 3.14 2.20 -2.72
N GLU A 689 2.83 3.34 -2.08
CA GLU A 689 2.74 4.63 -2.76
C GLU A 689 4.04 4.99 -3.47
N LEU A 690 5.18 4.85 -2.80
CA LEU A 690 6.49 5.11 -3.42
C LEU A 690 6.80 4.17 -4.60
N GLN A 691 6.29 2.93 -4.56
CA GLN A 691 6.40 1.98 -5.66
C GLN A 691 5.46 2.34 -6.81
N LEU A 692 4.23 2.75 -6.51
CA LEU A 692 3.24 3.20 -7.47
C LEU A 692 3.69 4.47 -8.21
N GLU A 693 4.18 5.48 -7.48
CA GLU A 693 4.74 6.70 -8.07
C GLU A 693 5.84 6.40 -9.11
N ALA A 694 6.67 5.40 -8.84
CA ALA A 694 7.65 4.91 -9.79
C ALA A 694 6.97 4.18 -10.95
N ASN A 695 6.04 3.26 -10.64
CA ASN A 695 5.41 2.43 -11.64
C ASN A 695 4.58 3.24 -12.65
N TYR A 696 3.91 4.33 -12.25
CA TYR A 696 3.13 5.21 -13.12
C TYR A 696 3.86 5.69 -14.38
N ILE A 697 5.19 5.74 -14.33
CA ILE A 697 6.05 6.12 -15.46
C ILE A 697 6.85 4.92 -15.97
N TYR A 698 7.48 4.16 -15.06
CA TYR A 698 8.49 3.17 -15.45
C TYR A 698 7.90 1.81 -15.84
N HIS A 699 6.59 1.57 -15.73
CA HIS A 699 5.95 0.40 -16.34
C HIS A 699 6.04 0.42 -17.89
N VAL A 700 6.12 1.61 -18.51
CA VAL A 700 6.15 1.76 -19.97
C VAL A 700 7.50 1.31 -20.53
N ARG A 701 7.54 0.09 -21.09
CA ARG A 701 8.75 -0.53 -21.66
C ARG A 701 8.87 -0.39 -23.18
N ASP A 702 7.87 0.16 -23.89
CA ASP A 702 7.93 0.39 -25.33
C ASP A 702 8.42 1.81 -25.69
N LEU A 703 9.32 1.89 -26.69
CA LEU A 703 9.91 3.13 -27.19
C LEU A 703 8.84 4.13 -27.67
N LYS A 704 7.86 3.65 -28.45
CA LYS A 704 6.88 4.53 -29.11
C LYS A 704 5.91 5.09 -28.07
N SER A 705 5.40 4.23 -27.19
CA SER A 705 4.52 4.66 -26.08
C SER A 705 5.23 5.64 -25.17
N TRP A 706 6.47 5.35 -24.74
CA TRP A 706 7.24 6.28 -23.91
C TRP A 706 7.47 7.63 -24.59
N LYS A 707 7.80 7.64 -25.88
CA LYS A 707 8.08 8.89 -26.62
C LYS A 707 6.83 9.74 -26.81
N ARG A 708 5.66 9.12 -26.95
CA ARG A 708 4.37 9.82 -27.02
C ARG A 708 3.90 10.27 -25.63
N GLY A 709 4.25 9.50 -24.59
CA GLY A 709 3.79 9.72 -23.22
C GLY A 709 2.30 9.44 -23.04
N ASP A 710 1.72 8.59 -23.89
CA ASP A 710 0.28 8.30 -23.93
C ASP A 710 -0.16 7.21 -22.96
N ASP A 711 0.78 6.58 -22.27
CA ASP A 711 0.55 5.55 -21.25
C ASP A 711 1.18 5.91 -19.90
N PHE A 712 1.63 7.17 -19.74
CA PHE A 712 2.02 7.64 -18.41
C PHE A 712 0.78 7.90 -17.58
N GLN A 713 0.89 7.59 -16.30
CA GLN A 713 -0.23 7.64 -15.37
C GLN A 713 0.01 8.72 -14.31
N GLU A 714 -1.08 9.16 -13.70
CA GLU A 714 -1.07 9.96 -12.48
C GLU A 714 -2.26 9.60 -11.60
N ARG A 715 -2.11 9.80 -10.29
CA ARG A 715 -3.21 9.65 -9.34
C ARG A 715 -4.21 10.80 -9.55
N PRO A 716 -5.53 10.54 -9.51
CA PRO A 716 -6.55 11.58 -9.53
C PRO A 716 -6.36 12.60 -8.40
N GLU A 717 -6.84 13.83 -8.58
CA GLU A 717 -6.65 14.94 -7.62
C GLU A 717 -7.19 14.64 -6.21
N ASP A 718 -8.32 13.94 -6.12
CA ASP A 718 -8.94 13.49 -4.87
C ASP A 718 -8.77 11.96 -4.66
N GLY A 719 -7.83 11.33 -5.36
CA GLY A 719 -7.53 9.90 -5.25
C GLY A 719 -6.62 9.59 -4.06
N ASP A 720 -6.77 8.40 -3.51
CA ASP A 720 -5.95 7.89 -2.40
C ASP A 720 -5.77 6.36 -2.52
N LEU A 721 -4.82 5.79 -1.78
CA LEU A 721 -4.72 4.33 -1.64
C LEU A 721 -5.81 3.88 -0.65
N PHE A 722 -6.80 3.15 -1.14
CA PHE A 722 -7.86 2.62 -0.30
C PHE A 722 -7.66 1.14 -0.02
N TYR A 723 -7.52 0.77 1.25
CA TYR A 723 -7.73 -0.62 1.64
C TYR A 723 -9.22 -0.90 1.63
N ILE A 724 -9.70 -1.91 0.89
CA ILE A 724 -11.12 -2.31 0.82
C ILE A 724 -11.25 -3.83 0.71
N GLU A 725 -12.45 -4.34 0.96
CA GLU A 725 -12.84 -5.70 0.62
C GLU A 725 -13.43 -5.75 -0.79
N THR A 726 -12.93 -6.63 -1.66
CA THR A 726 -13.48 -6.76 -3.01
C THR A 726 -13.24 -8.16 -3.58
N ILE A 727 -13.93 -8.50 -4.66
CA ILE A 727 -13.77 -9.78 -5.37
C ILE A 727 -12.79 -9.57 -6.52
N LEU A 728 -11.76 -10.42 -6.61
CA LEU A 728 -10.70 -10.30 -7.61
C LEU A 728 -10.81 -11.35 -8.72
N GLY A 729 -11.83 -11.29 -9.59
CA GLY A 729 -11.89 -12.12 -10.80
C GLY A 729 -11.99 -13.65 -10.58
N ASP A 730 -11.86 -14.14 -9.34
CA ASP A 730 -11.89 -15.56 -8.95
C ASP A 730 -13.09 -15.88 -8.03
N GLY A 731 -13.94 -14.89 -7.78
CA GLY A 731 -15.15 -15.00 -6.96
C GLY A 731 -14.92 -14.98 -5.44
N ILE A 732 -13.69 -14.76 -4.97
CA ILE A 732 -13.36 -14.74 -3.54
C ILE A 732 -13.21 -13.29 -3.07
N VAL A 733 -13.85 -12.94 -1.95
CA VAL A 733 -13.65 -11.65 -1.30
C VAL A 733 -12.25 -11.62 -0.69
N GLU A 734 -11.43 -10.66 -1.11
CA GLU A 734 -10.09 -10.40 -0.61
C GLU A 734 -10.00 -8.98 -0.03
N PHE A 735 -9.22 -8.84 1.05
CA PHE A 735 -8.81 -7.54 1.57
C PHE A 735 -7.61 -7.02 0.78
N VAL A 736 -7.78 -5.89 0.08
CA VAL A 736 -6.80 -5.39 -0.89
C VAL A 736 -6.52 -3.91 -0.67
N GLY A 737 -5.29 -3.47 -0.95
CA GLY A 737 -4.96 -2.06 -1.13
C GLY A 737 -5.18 -1.67 -2.59
N LEU A 738 -6.03 -0.70 -2.87
CA LEU A 738 -6.48 -0.35 -4.21
C LEU A 738 -6.20 1.12 -4.51
N ASP A 739 -5.52 1.39 -5.63
CA ASP A 739 -5.24 2.74 -6.11
C ASP A 739 -5.68 2.89 -7.57
N ILE A 740 -6.46 3.93 -7.85
CA ILE A 740 -6.99 4.22 -9.18
C ILE A 740 -6.14 5.27 -9.87
N VAL A 741 -5.91 5.10 -11.18
CA VAL A 741 -5.01 6.00 -11.93
C VAL A 741 -5.63 6.48 -13.23
N GLU A 742 -5.29 7.71 -13.62
CA GLU A 742 -5.71 8.35 -14.85
C GLU A 742 -4.53 8.51 -15.82
N TYR A 743 -4.82 8.65 -17.11
CA TYR A 743 -3.77 8.97 -18.09
C TYR A 743 -3.30 10.41 -17.92
N ARG A 744 -1.99 10.58 -17.83
CA ARG A 744 -1.35 11.86 -17.56
C ARG A 744 -1.55 12.86 -18.70
N GLY A 745 -2.03 14.05 -18.36
CA GLY A 745 -2.08 15.19 -19.29
C GLY A 745 -3.21 15.15 -20.32
N LEU A 746 -4.25 14.34 -20.09
CA LEU A 746 -5.52 14.43 -20.82
C LEU A 746 -6.47 15.39 -20.11
N ASP A 747 -7.14 16.27 -20.87
CA ASP A 747 -8.14 17.21 -20.32
C ASP A 747 -9.38 16.46 -19.79
N ALA A 748 -9.71 15.32 -20.41
CA ALA A 748 -10.69 14.37 -19.90
C ALA A 748 -9.93 13.35 -19.05
N ARG A 749 -10.15 13.42 -17.73
CA ARG A 749 -9.62 12.55 -16.66
C ARG A 749 -10.10 11.09 -16.83
N THR A 750 -9.65 10.46 -17.90
CA THR A 750 -9.96 9.07 -18.27
C THR A 750 -9.16 8.12 -17.40
N LEU A 751 -9.82 7.06 -16.90
CA LEU A 751 -9.15 6.05 -16.10
C LEU A 751 -8.17 5.23 -16.96
N ALA A 752 -6.91 5.21 -16.56
CA ALA A 752 -5.87 4.36 -17.14
C ALA A 752 -5.92 2.93 -16.60
N GLY A 753 -6.41 2.77 -15.36
CA GLY A 753 -6.54 1.47 -14.72
C GLY A 753 -6.60 1.57 -13.21
N MET A 754 -6.35 0.44 -12.59
CA MET A 754 -6.42 0.25 -11.15
C MET A 754 -5.32 -0.71 -10.68
N TYR A 755 -4.55 -0.28 -9.70
CA TYR A 755 -3.56 -1.09 -9.01
C TYR A 755 -4.19 -1.72 -7.78
N VAL A 756 -3.92 -3.01 -7.58
CA VAL A 756 -4.44 -3.81 -6.47
C VAL A 756 -3.30 -4.56 -5.80
N MET A 757 -3.01 -4.26 -4.54
CA MET A 757 -2.10 -4.99 -3.67
C MET A 757 -2.88 -5.99 -2.83
N ARG A 758 -2.53 -7.28 -2.93
CA ARG A 758 -3.22 -8.36 -2.23
C ARG A 758 -2.62 -8.58 -0.83
N HIS A 759 -3.45 -9.08 0.08
CA HIS A 759 -3.08 -9.39 1.46
C HIS A 759 -3.42 -10.84 1.83
N GLY A 760 -3.24 -11.20 3.11
CA GLY A 760 -3.52 -12.55 3.61
C GLY A 760 -2.58 -13.57 3.00
N THR A 761 -3.13 -14.60 2.36
CA THR A 761 -2.33 -15.67 1.72
C THR A 761 -1.53 -15.20 0.52
N ASN A 762 -1.94 -14.08 -0.10
CA ASN A 762 -1.33 -13.51 -1.32
C ASN A 762 -0.54 -12.22 -1.01
N LEU A 763 -0.12 -12.03 0.25
CA LEU A 763 0.55 -10.81 0.71
C LEU A 763 1.74 -10.44 -0.19
N GLY A 764 1.73 -9.23 -0.74
CA GLY A 764 2.82 -8.68 -1.56
C GLY A 764 2.72 -8.98 -3.05
N GLU A 765 1.69 -9.70 -3.50
CA GLU A 765 1.34 -9.81 -4.92
C GLU A 765 0.53 -8.58 -5.35
N ALA A 766 0.93 -7.95 -6.45
CA ALA A 766 0.23 -6.78 -6.99
C ALA A 766 -0.31 -7.05 -8.39
N ILE A 767 -1.50 -6.55 -8.69
CA ILE A 767 -2.15 -6.67 -10.00
C ILE A 767 -2.44 -5.26 -10.53
N PHE A 768 -2.12 -5.00 -11.78
CA PHE A 768 -2.54 -3.79 -12.49
C PHE A 768 -3.60 -4.14 -13.54
N TYR A 769 -4.84 -3.73 -13.29
CA TYR A 769 -5.94 -3.83 -14.23
C TYR A 769 -5.95 -2.63 -15.16
N HIS A 770 -5.53 -2.81 -16.42
CA HIS A 770 -5.30 -1.72 -17.37
C HIS A 770 -6.46 -1.53 -18.38
N THR A 771 -6.64 -0.29 -18.85
CA THR A 771 -7.66 0.06 -19.86
C THR A 771 -7.13 0.17 -21.29
N ARG A 772 -5.84 -0.10 -21.53
CA ARG A 772 -5.14 0.18 -22.80
C ARG A 772 -5.76 -0.46 -24.06
N ASP A 773 -6.43 -1.60 -23.91
CA ASP A 773 -7.03 -2.36 -25.01
C ASP A 773 -8.50 -2.01 -25.28
N LEU A 774 -9.10 -1.15 -24.45
CA LEU A 774 -10.44 -0.65 -24.67
C LEU A 774 -10.43 0.40 -25.80
N GLY A 775 -11.27 0.17 -26.82
CA GLY A 775 -11.54 1.16 -27.88
C GLY A 775 -12.25 2.42 -27.34
N ALA A 776 -12.95 3.17 -28.20
CA ALA A 776 -13.54 4.49 -27.90
C ALA A 776 -14.50 4.62 -26.68
N ASN A 777 -14.79 3.54 -25.96
CA ASN A 777 -15.54 3.52 -24.70
C ASN A 777 -14.57 3.51 -23.52
N GLN A 778 -13.96 4.67 -23.26
CA GLN A 778 -13.02 4.86 -22.17
C GLN A 778 -13.75 4.93 -20.82
N LEU A 779 -13.28 4.12 -19.85
CA LEU A 779 -13.75 4.12 -18.46
C LEU A 779 -13.57 5.52 -17.85
N ILE A 780 -14.62 6.06 -17.22
CA ILE A 780 -14.58 7.39 -16.61
C ILE A 780 -13.71 7.41 -15.36
N GLY A 781 -13.06 8.53 -15.05
CA GLY A 781 -12.38 8.72 -13.77
C GLY A 781 -13.36 9.03 -12.62
N PRO A 782 -12.89 8.95 -11.36
CA PRO A 782 -13.70 9.14 -10.15
C PRO A 782 -14.38 10.50 -10.07
N GLN A 783 -13.74 11.57 -10.56
CA GLN A 783 -14.37 12.89 -10.57
C GLN A 783 -15.58 12.94 -11.50
N THR A 784 -15.48 12.32 -12.68
CA THR A 784 -16.60 12.28 -13.63
C THR A 784 -17.75 11.45 -13.05
N ALA A 785 -17.44 10.35 -12.36
CA ALA A 785 -18.45 9.58 -11.64
C ALA A 785 -19.16 10.44 -10.57
N ARG A 786 -18.41 11.18 -9.76
CA ARG A 786 -18.97 12.09 -8.75
C ARG A 786 -19.86 13.17 -9.36
N ASP A 787 -19.43 13.80 -10.44
CA ASP A 787 -20.19 14.86 -11.11
C ASP A 787 -21.50 14.31 -11.72
N SER A 788 -21.46 13.09 -12.30
CA SER A 788 -22.66 12.38 -12.77
C SER A 788 -23.65 12.12 -11.64
N TYR A 789 -23.19 11.54 -10.53
CA TYR A 789 -24.04 11.28 -9.37
C TYR A 789 -24.67 12.57 -8.80
N ILE A 790 -23.88 13.63 -8.61
CA ILE A 790 -24.39 14.90 -8.08
C ILE A 790 -25.43 15.51 -9.04
N SER A 791 -25.25 15.36 -10.35
CA SER A 791 -26.19 15.85 -11.35
C SER A 791 -27.54 15.12 -11.27
N GLU A 792 -27.54 13.79 -11.21
CA GLU A 792 -28.77 12.99 -11.16
C GLU A 792 -29.49 13.11 -9.80
N ALA A 793 -28.75 13.06 -8.69
CA ALA A 793 -29.29 13.17 -7.34
C ALA A 793 -29.45 14.63 -6.84
N SER A 794 -29.40 15.62 -7.74
CA SER A 794 -29.38 17.04 -7.38
C SER A 794 -30.56 17.47 -6.51
N GLN A 795 -31.76 16.94 -6.74
CA GLN A 795 -32.96 17.31 -5.97
C GLN A 795 -32.83 16.86 -4.51
N ASP A 796 -32.44 15.61 -4.28
CA ASP A 796 -32.33 15.05 -2.94
C ASP A 796 -31.12 15.58 -2.17
N ILE A 797 -29.99 15.78 -2.85
CA ILE A 797 -28.80 16.41 -2.25
C ILE A 797 -29.12 17.82 -1.72
N THR A 798 -29.97 18.60 -2.40
CA THR A 798 -30.35 19.94 -1.91
C THR A 798 -31.20 19.92 -0.64
N LEU A 799 -31.82 18.77 -0.31
CA LEU A 799 -32.57 18.57 0.94
C LEU A 799 -31.65 18.22 2.12
N ILE A 800 -30.43 17.76 1.84
CA ILE A 800 -29.42 17.43 2.84
C ILE A 800 -28.81 18.72 3.38
N GLN A 801 -28.77 18.86 4.70
CA GLN A 801 -28.16 20.01 5.35
C GLN A 801 -26.63 19.87 5.39
N ASP A 802 -25.92 20.83 4.80
CA ASP A 802 -24.45 20.86 4.69
C ASP A 802 -23.85 19.55 4.10
N PRO A 803 -24.22 19.22 2.84
CA PRO A 803 -23.85 17.95 2.23
C PRO A 803 -22.36 17.87 1.94
N SER A 804 -21.76 16.73 2.27
CA SER A 804 -20.37 16.38 1.93
C SER A 804 -20.28 14.98 1.34
N SER A 805 -19.53 14.82 0.25
CA SER A 805 -19.23 13.49 -0.31
C SER A 805 -18.13 12.81 0.49
N GLY A 806 -18.25 11.51 0.70
CA GLY A 806 -17.18 10.68 1.26
C GLY A 806 -16.21 10.15 0.21
N ASN A 807 -15.45 9.12 0.59
CA ASN A 807 -14.52 8.43 -0.29
C ASN A 807 -15.24 7.81 -1.49
N ILE A 808 -14.63 7.91 -2.66
CA ILE A 808 -15.10 7.26 -3.89
C ILE A 808 -14.41 5.91 -4.00
N LEU A 809 -15.17 4.84 -3.83
CA LEU A 809 -14.66 3.46 -3.88
C LEU A 809 -15.13 2.78 -5.16
N ILE A 810 -14.46 1.70 -5.56
CA ILE A 810 -14.74 1.00 -6.81
C ILE A 810 -14.98 -0.49 -6.56
N TYR A 811 -16.08 -1.02 -7.11
CA TYR A 811 -16.49 -2.40 -6.90
C TYR A 811 -16.95 -3.05 -8.21
N PRO A 812 -16.70 -4.35 -8.40
CA PRO A 812 -17.27 -5.10 -9.50
C PRO A 812 -18.70 -5.53 -9.12
N LEU A 813 -19.70 -5.07 -9.87
CA LEU A 813 -21.12 -5.37 -9.69
C LEU A 813 -21.77 -5.53 -11.07
N LEU A 814 -22.79 -6.37 -11.22
CA LEU A 814 -23.52 -6.55 -12.50
C LEU A 814 -22.60 -6.78 -13.72
N ASN A 815 -21.51 -7.56 -13.53
CA ASN A 815 -20.48 -7.80 -14.55
C ASN A 815 -19.88 -6.51 -15.15
N SER A 816 -19.89 -5.43 -14.39
CA SER A 816 -19.26 -4.15 -14.73
C SER A 816 -18.59 -3.51 -13.50
N ILE A 817 -18.06 -2.31 -13.69
CA ILE A 817 -17.34 -1.54 -12.69
C ILE A 817 -18.20 -0.37 -12.23
N TYR A 818 -18.41 -0.29 -10.92
CA TYR A 818 -19.22 0.74 -10.30
C TYR A 818 -18.42 1.55 -9.29
N TYR A 819 -18.56 2.87 -9.37
CA TYR A 819 -18.09 3.80 -8.35
C TYR A 819 -19.16 3.97 -7.28
N TYR A 820 -18.82 3.66 -6.04
CA TYR A 820 -19.66 3.90 -4.88
C TYR A 820 -19.30 5.24 -4.23
N ILE A 821 -20.30 6.10 -4.02
CA ILE A 821 -20.12 7.47 -3.51
C ILE A 821 -21.14 7.78 -2.40
N PRO A 822 -20.74 7.76 -1.12
CA PRO A 822 -21.61 8.15 -0.02
C PRO A 822 -21.70 9.68 0.10
N THR A 823 -22.87 10.19 0.47
CA THR A 823 -23.14 11.59 0.78
C THR A 823 -23.67 11.69 2.21
N TYR A 824 -22.99 12.54 3.00
CA TYR A 824 -23.32 12.77 4.39
C TYR A 824 -23.89 14.16 4.64
N SER A 825 -24.73 14.30 5.67
CA SER A 825 -25.01 15.59 6.32
C SER A 825 -24.05 15.86 7.47
N ASN A 826 -23.67 17.12 7.67
CA ASN A 826 -22.89 17.56 8.82
C ASN A 826 -23.73 18.50 9.71
N VAL A 827 -24.43 17.95 10.72
CA VAL A 827 -25.30 18.74 11.60
C VAL A 827 -24.92 18.53 13.06
N GLY A 828 -24.64 19.63 13.75
CA GLY A 828 -24.35 19.61 15.19
C GLY A 828 -23.06 18.88 15.58
N GLY A 829 -22.10 18.75 14.66
CA GLY A 829 -20.85 18.01 14.88
C GLY A 829 -20.99 16.49 14.72
N ILE A 830 -22.15 16.01 14.27
CA ILE A 830 -22.40 14.61 13.93
C ILE A 830 -22.54 14.52 12.42
N GLN A 831 -21.95 13.48 11.85
CA GLN A 831 -22.11 13.13 10.45
C GLN A 831 -23.16 12.01 10.35
N ASN A 832 -24.08 12.10 9.39
CA ASN A 832 -25.05 11.04 9.10
C ASN A 832 -24.98 10.69 7.63
N LEU A 833 -25.02 9.39 7.29
CA LEU A 833 -25.23 8.96 5.91
C LEU A 833 -26.67 9.28 5.54
N ASN A 834 -26.85 9.98 4.42
CA ASN A 834 -28.16 10.45 3.96
C ASN A 834 -28.48 9.97 2.56
N LEU A 835 -27.46 9.75 1.72
CA LEU A 835 -27.61 9.26 0.38
C LEU A 835 -26.34 8.52 -0.03
N ALA A 836 -26.46 7.54 -0.92
CA ALA A 836 -25.35 6.89 -1.58
C ALA A 836 -25.68 6.73 -3.06
N GLY A 837 -24.67 6.80 -3.92
CA GLY A 837 -24.81 6.62 -5.36
C GLY A 837 -23.85 5.57 -5.89
N PHE A 838 -24.35 4.74 -6.80
CA PHE A 838 -23.55 3.94 -7.71
C PHE A 838 -23.50 4.59 -9.07
N VAL A 839 -22.31 4.65 -9.65
CA VAL A 839 -22.11 5.15 -11.02
C VAL A 839 -21.36 4.11 -11.84
N GLU A 840 -21.97 3.65 -12.92
CA GLU A 840 -21.36 2.69 -13.84
C GLU A 840 -20.24 3.38 -14.64
N GLY A 841 -19.07 2.74 -14.70
CA GLY A 841 -17.84 3.36 -15.20
C GLY A 841 -17.78 3.58 -16.73
N PHE A 842 -18.54 2.86 -17.53
CA PHE A 842 -18.55 2.90 -19.00
C PHE A 842 -19.71 3.72 -19.58
N SER A 843 -20.94 3.49 -19.12
CA SER A 843 -22.19 4.13 -19.56
C SER A 843 -22.53 5.38 -18.76
N ARG A 844 -21.98 5.53 -17.54
CA ARG A 844 -22.27 6.62 -16.59
C ARG A 844 -23.67 6.60 -16.01
N ASP A 845 -24.35 5.46 -16.08
CA ASP A 845 -25.66 5.31 -15.45
C ASP A 845 -25.53 5.40 -13.93
N VAL A 846 -26.51 6.04 -13.31
CA VAL A 846 -26.51 6.34 -11.87
C VAL A 846 -27.73 5.69 -11.23
N GLY A 847 -27.52 4.97 -10.13
CA GLY A 847 -28.56 4.57 -9.19
C GLY A 847 -28.23 5.14 -7.82
N TYR A 848 -29.22 5.65 -7.08
CA TYR A 848 -28.99 6.25 -5.76
C TYR A 848 -30.13 6.01 -4.78
N GLY A 849 -29.81 5.99 -3.48
CA GLY A 849 -30.76 5.72 -2.41
C GLY A 849 -30.18 6.05 -1.03
N GLU A 850 -30.86 5.70 0.07
CA GLU A 850 -30.40 6.05 1.43
C GLU A 850 -29.08 5.33 1.82
N GLY A 851 -28.73 4.25 1.13
CA GLY A 851 -27.48 3.52 1.28
C GLY A 851 -27.20 2.59 0.10
N ALA A 852 -26.18 1.74 0.21
CA ALA A 852 -25.71 0.89 -0.88
C ALA A 852 -26.80 -0.06 -1.43
N ASN A 853 -27.63 -0.68 -0.58
CA ASN A 853 -28.69 -1.58 -1.04
C ASN A 853 -29.71 -0.86 -1.94
N GLU A 854 -30.27 0.27 -1.47
CA GLU A 854 -31.26 1.03 -2.22
C GLU A 854 -30.66 1.66 -3.49
N ALA A 855 -29.42 2.16 -3.42
CA ALA A 855 -28.72 2.68 -4.58
C ALA A 855 -28.47 1.60 -5.64
N TYR A 856 -28.25 0.36 -5.22
CA TYR A 856 -28.11 -0.78 -6.12
C TYR A 856 -29.46 -1.13 -6.75
N GLU A 857 -30.53 -1.26 -5.94
CA GLU A 857 -31.90 -1.52 -6.39
C GLU A 857 -32.39 -0.48 -7.43
N ASP A 858 -32.06 0.80 -7.22
CA ASP A 858 -32.42 1.91 -8.11
C ASP A 858 -31.75 1.83 -9.50
N LEU A 859 -30.66 1.08 -9.65
CA LEU A 859 -30.05 0.87 -10.97
C LEU A 859 -31.04 0.20 -11.94
N GLY A 860 -31.87 -0.74 -11.45
CA GLY A 860 -32.88 -1.43 -12.26
C GLY A 860 -32.33 -2.31 -13.38
N LYS A 861 -31.04 -2.68 -13.35
CA LYS A 861 -30.32 -3.41 -14.42
C LYS A 861 -29.95 -4.83 -14.05
N PHE A 862 -30.91 -5.59 -13.54
CA PHE A 862 -30.66 -6.95 -13.04
C PHE A 862 -30.85 -7.99 -14.14
N PRO A 863 -29.94 -8.96 -14.30
CA PRO A 863 -30.21 -10.12 -15.17
C PRO A 863 -31.31 -11.00 -14.55
N PRO A 864 -31.95 -11.87 -15.35
CA PRO A 864 -33.00 -12.76 -14.85
C PRO A 864 -32.51 -13.68 -13.72
N THR A 865 -33.38 -13.97 -12.74
CA THR A 865 -33.03 -14.80 -11.56
C THR A 865 -33.19 -16.30 -11.78
N ALA A 866 -32.57 -17.12 -10.92
CA ALA A 866 -32.63 -18.57 -11.08
C ALA A 866 -34.06 -19.12 -10.88
N PHE A 867 -34.48 -20.01 -11.78
CA PHE A 867 -35.81 -20.62 -11.75
C PHE A 867 -35.75 -22.12 -12.04
N THR A 868 -36.82 -22.84 -11.67
CA THR A 868 -36.90 -24.30 -11.81
C THR A 868 -38.03 -24.69 -12.75
N LEU A 869 -37.72 -25.53 -13.73
CA LEU A 869 -38.66 -26.14 -14.66
C LEU A 869 -39.12 -27.51 -14.15
N THR A 870 -40.43 -27.74 -14.23
CA THR A 870 -41.11 -29.00 -13.85
C THR A 870 -42.17 -29.37 -14.90
N SER A 871 -42.72 -30.58 -14.80
CA SER A 871 -43.84 -31.02 -15.65
C SER A 871 -44.87 -31.80 -14.85
N ASN A 872 -46.11 -31.83 -15.34
CA ASN A 872 -47.15 -32.74 -14.84
C ASN A 872 -47.03 -34.18 -15.40
N ALA A 873 -46.10 -34.43 -16.34
CA ALA A 873 -45.89 -35.73 -16.96
C ALA A 873 -45.57 -36.80 -15.91
N VAL A 874 -46.28 -37.92 -16.00
CA VAL A 874 -45.94 -39.14 -15.26
C VAL A 874 -44.68 -39.76 -15.89
N ASN A 875 -43.95 -40.63 -15.18
CA ASN A 875 -42.74 -41.27 -15.73
C ASN A 875 -42.91 -42.79 -15.85
N PRO A 876 -42.98 -43.37 -17.06
CA PRO A 876 -43.06 -42.69 -18.36
C PRO A 876 -44.43 -42.05 -18.60
N ASP A 877 -44.45 -41.01 -19.43
CA ASP A 877 -45.66 -40.35 -19.92
C ASP A 877 -46.39 -41.26 -20.91
N ARG A 878 -47.73 -41.31 -20.85
CA ARG A 878 -48.53 -42.37 -21.50
C ARG A 878 -49.48 -41.88 -22.58
N ASP A 879 -49.77 -40.59 -22.64
CA ASP A 879 -50.72 -39.98 -23.59
C ASP A 879 -50.05 -38.96 -24.54
N GLY A 880 -48.77 -38.64 -24.33
CA GLY A 880 -48.01 -37.71 -25.17
C GLY A 880 -48.44 -36.26 -24.99
N LYS A 881 -49.10 -35.94 -23.87
CA LYS A 881 -49.56 -34.60 -23.50
C LYS A 881 -48.96 -34.23 -22.15
N LEU A 882 -48.29 -33.09 -22.10
CA LEU A 882 -47.75 -32.59 -20.85
C LEU A 882 -47.82 -31.08 -20.78
N THR A 883 -47.94 -30.58 -19.57
CA THR A 883 -47.78 -29.17 -19.24
C THR A 883 -46.45 -29.01 -18.53
N LEU A 884 -45.57 -28.23 -19.13
CA LEU A 884 -44.40 -27.68 -18.46
C LEU A 884 -44.84 -26.52 -17.57
N SER A 885 -44.28 -26.41 -16.38
CA SER A 885 -44.51 -25.30 -15.47
C SER A 885 -43.23 -24.93 -14.74
N TRP A 886 -43.00 -23.65 -14.54
CA TRP A 886 -41.78 -23.16 -13.89
C TRP A 886 -42.08 -22.10 -12.83
N THR A 887 -41.13 -21.93 -11.92
CA THR A 887 -41.16 -20.79 -10.99
C THR A 887 -40.83 -19.51 -11.73
N GLU A 888 -41.39 -18.39 -11.29
CA GLU A 888 -41.07 -17.07 -11.85
C GLU A 888 -39.58 -16.76 -11.69
N SER A 889 -38.96 -16.28 -12.76
CA SER A 889 -37.66 -15.64 -12.78
C SER A 889 -37.87 -14.12 -12.77
N GLU A 890 -37.53 -13.47 -11.66
CA GLU A 890 -37.56 -12.00 -11.55
C GLU A 890 -36.69 -11.34 -12.62
N TYR A 891 -37.08 -10.13 -13.05
CA TYR A 891 -36.43 -9.31 -14.09
C TYR A 891 -36.42 -9.92 -15.50
N THR A 892 -37.18 -10.98 -15.76
CA THR A 892 -37.30 -11.61 -17.08
C THR A 892 -38.23 -10.82 -17.99
N ASP A 893 -37.83 -10.59 -19.24
CA ASP A 893 -38.72 -10.06 -20.27
C ASP A 893 -39.40 -11.18 -21.07
N SER A 894 -38.66 -12.26 -21.37
CA SER A 894 -39.15 -13.44 -22.09
C SER A 894 -38.46 -14.75 -21.69
N TYR A 895 -39.13 -15.88 -21.94
CA TYR A 895 -38.58 -17.23 -21.80
C TYR A 895 -38.47 -17.93 -23.15
N PHE A 896 -37.38 -18.63 -23.39
CA PHE A 896 -37.14 -19.42 -24.60
C PHE A 896 -37.13 -20.91 -24.25
N LEU A 897 -38.10 -21.65 -24.80
CA LEU A 897 -38.24 -23.09 -24.55
C LEU A 897 -37.42 -23.89 -25.56
N TYR A 898 -36.48 -24.69 -25.06
CA TYR A 898 -35.69 -25.63 -25.85
C TYR A 898 -36.15 -27.07 -25.61
N GLN A 899 -36.26 -27.83 -26.70
CA GLN A 899 -36.47 -29.27 -26.71
C GLN A 899 -35.32 -29.93 -27.45
N ASN A 900 -34.57 -30.81 -26.79
CA ASN A 900 -33.39 -31.48 -27.35
C ASN A 900 -32.41 -30.51 -28.04
N ASP A 901 -32.09 -29.40 -27.35
CA ASP A 901 -31.22 -28.31 -27.82
C ASP A 901 -31.73 -27.53 -29.04
N THR A 902 -33.02 -27.66 -29.39
CA THR A 902 -33.67 -26.87 -30.45
C THR A 902 -34.72 -25.95 -29.87
N LEU A 903 -34.68 -24.68 -30.26
CA LEU A 903 -35.67 -23.68 -29.84
C LEU A 903 -37.04 -24.03 -30.40
N VAL A 904 -38.03 -24.15 -29.53
CA VAL A 904 -39.42 -24.51 -29.86
C VAL A 904 -40.31 -23.28 -29.85
N GLU A 905 -40.22 -22.46 -28.81
CA GLU A 905 -41.13 -21.32 -28.61
C GLU A 905 -40.45 -20.21 -27.80
N GLU A 906 -40.87 -18.98 -28.06
CA GLU A 906 -40.60 -17.79 -27.24
C GLU A 906 -41.89 -17.44 -26.47
N ILE A 907 -41.79 -17.33 -25.17
CA ILE A 907 -42.90 -17.24 -24.22
C ILE A 907 -42.77 -15.92 -23.46
N ASP A 908 -43.89 -15.20 -23.31
CA ASP A 908 -43.94 -13.93 -22.56
C ASP A 908 -43.66 -14.15 -21.06
N SER A 909 -43.00 -13.20 -20.41
CA SER A 909 -42.66 -13.30 -18.97
C SER A 909 -43.87 -13.48 -18.05
N SER A 910 -45.07 -13.07 -18.47
CA SER A 910 -46.30 -13.26 -17.70
C SER A 910 -46.82 -14.71 -17.68
N GLU A 911 -46.31 -15.58 -18.55
CA GLU A 911 -46.69 -16.99 -18.60
C GLU A 911 -45.68 -17.87 -17.83
N LEU A 912 -46.19 -18.75 -16.96
CA LEU A 912 -45.38 -19.68 -16.15
C LEU A 912 -45.66 -21.16 -16.47
N SER A 913 -46.36 -21.41 -17.58
CA SER A 913 -46.69 -22.77 -18.02
C SER A 913 -46.87 -22.84 -19.53
N TYR A 914 -46.45 -23.95 -20.13
CA TYR A 914 -46.61 -24.22 -21.56
C TYR A 914 -47.12 -25.63 -21.81
N PHE A 915 -48.16 -25.77 -22.64
CA PHE A 915 -48.78 -27.06 -22.97
C PHE A 915 -48.19 -27.66 -24.25
N ILE A 916 -47.76 -28.91 -24.17
CA ILE A 916 -47.19 -29.68 -25.27
C ILE A 916 -48.08 -30.89 -25.52
N SER A 917 -48.34 -31.19 -26.80
CA SER A 917 -49.13 -32.35 -27.21
C SER A 917 -48.53 -33.01 -28.44
N ASN A 918 -49.01 -34.21 -28.78
CA ASN A 918 -48.59 -34.99 -29.95
C ASN A 918 -47.12 -35.46 -29.89
N LEU A 919 -46.59 -35.73 -28.70
CA LEU A 919 -45.27 -36.34 -28.54
C LEU A 919 -45.29 -37.81 -28.98
N SER A 920 -44.22 -38.26 -29.62
CA SER A 920 -44.01 -39.67 -30.01
C SER A 920 -43.18 -40.41 -28.95
N ASP A 921 -43.13 -41.74 -29.01
CA ASP A 921 -42.27 -42.53 -28.12
C ASP A 921 -40.81 -42.05 -28.18
N GLY A 922 -40.22 -41.77 -27.02
CA GLY A 922 -38.85 -41.29 -26.94
C GLY A 922 -38.53 -40.51 -25.66
N TYR A 923 -37.28 -40.05 -25.60
CA TYR A 923 -36.80 -39.18 -24.53
C TYR A 923 -36.76 -37.75 -25.05
N TYR A 924 -37.36 -36.83 -24.30
CA TYR A 924 -37.35 -35.41 -24.58
C TYR A 924 -36.70 -34.67 -23.42
N ASN A 925 -35.61 -33.96 -23.71
CA ASN A 925 -34.99 -33.04 -22.77
C ASN A 925 -35.57 -31.64 -22.99
N TYR A 926 -36.14 -31.06 -21.94
CA TYR A 926 -36.64 -29.70 -21.94
C TYR A 926 -35.77 -28.80 -21.08
N GLN A 927 -35.51 -27.59 -21.58
CA GLN A 927 -34.83 -26.52 -20.87
C GLN A 927 -35.50 -25.19 -21.23
N LEU A 928 -35.54 -24.27 -20.28
CA LEU A 928 -35.97 -22.90 -20.52
C LEU A 928 -34.79 -21.96 -20.28
N GLU A 929 -34.72 -20.91 -21.07
CA GLU A 929 -33.80 -19.80 -20.89
C GLU A 929 -34.61 -18.53 -20.66
N ALA A 930 -34.47 -17.89 -19.51
CA ALA A 930 -35.05 -16.58 -19.26
C ALA A 930 -34.07 -15.51 -19.77
N GLU A 931 -34.58 -14.48 -20.43
CA GLU A 931 -33.79 -13.41 -21.05
C GLU A 931 -34.39 -12.03 -20.73
N ASN A 932 -33.49 -11.05 -20.61
CA ASN A 932 -33.78 -9.63 -20.69
C ASN A 932 -32.61 -8.89 -21.38
N GLU A 933 -32.68 -7.56 -21.47
CA GLU A 933 -31.59 -6.76 -22.08
C GLU A 933 -30.24 -6.81 -21.34
N TYR A 934 -30.21 -7.34 -20.11
CA TYR A 934 -29.05 -7.41 -19.21
C TYR A 934 -28.43 -8.81 -19.08
N GLY A 935 -29.10 -9.88 -19.55
CA GLY A 935 -28.52 -11.22 -19.58
C GLY A 935 -29.53 -12.36 -19.75
N THR A 936 -29.02 -13.59 -19.73
CA THR A 936 -29.83 -14.81 -19.76
C THR A 936 -29.47 -15.79 -18.65
N ILE A 937 -30.44 -16.58 -18.20
CA ILE A 937 -30.23 -17.68 -17.26
C ILE A 937 -31.02 -18.92 -17.68
N THR A 938 -30.39 -20.08 -17.57
CA THR A 938 -31.01 -21.35 -17.97
C THR A 938 -31.53 -22.13 -16.77
N SER A 939 -32.67 -22.79 -16.96
CA SER A 939 -33.26 -23.68 -15.95
C SER A 939 -32.54 -25.03 -15.87
N ASN A 940 -32.95 -25.86 -14.92
CA ASN A 940 -32.56 -27.27 -14.86
C ASN A 940 -32.98 -28.03 -16.14
N ASN A 941 -32.15 -28.99 -16.55
CA ASN A 941 -32.54 -29.96 -17.58
C ASN A 941 -33.65 -30.88 -17.05
N HIS A 942 -34.78 -30.90 -17.74
CA HIS A 942 -35.93 -31.72 -17.37
C HIS A 942 -36.20 -32.80 -18.42
N LEU A 943 -35.88 -34.05 -18.07
CA LEU A 943 -36.03 -35.20 -18.96
C LEU A 943 -37.41 -35.85 -18.80
N VAL A 944 -38.19 -35.88 -19.88
CA VAL A 944 -39.45 -36.61 -19.96
C VAL A 944 -39.27 -37.84 -20.84
N ASN A 945 -39.68 -39.00 -20.33
CA ASN A 945 -39.72 -40.25 -21.08
C ASN A 945 -41.15 -40.51 -21.54
N VAL A 946 -41.42 -40.45 -22.84
CA VAL A 946 -42.74 -40.71 -23.43
C VAL A 946 -42.76 -42.16 -23.90
N SER A 947 -43.73 -42.92 -23.39
CA SER A 947 -44.04 -44.29 -23.79
C SER A 947 -45.56 -44.43 -23.92
N LEU A 948 -46.05 -44.03 -25.09
CA LEU A 948 -47.44 -44.06 -25.47
C LEU A 948 -48.02 -45.47 -25.33
N ILE A 949 -49.27 -45.54 -24.91
CA ILE A 949 -50.02 -46.78 -24.90
C ILE A 949 -50.34 -47.15 -26.37
N PRO A 950 -49.95 -48.33 -26.86
CA PRO A 950 -50.09 -48.70 -28.28
C PRO A 950 -51.52 -49.12 -28.61
N ILE A 951 -52.47 -48.18 -28.48
CA ILE A 951 -53.89 -48.38 -28.75
C ILE A 951 -54.39 -47.42 -29.82
N SER A 952 -55.07 -47.98 -30.82
CA SER A 952 -55.86 -47.26 -31.81
C SER A 952 -57.32 -47.39 -31.41
N TYR A 953 -58.09 -46.32 -31.55
CA TYR A 953 -59.51 -46.33 -31.22
C TYR A 953 -60.32 -45.49 -32.19
N ASP A 954 -61.56 -45.90 -32.43
CA ASP A 954 -62.56 -45.17 -33.22
C ASP A 954 -63.93 -45.32 -32.55
N PHE A 955 -64.61 -44.21 -32.33
CA PHE A 955 -65.93 -44.17 -31.68
C PHE A 955 -66.93 -43.53 -32.63
N PHE A 956 -68.02 -44.23 -32.90
CA PHE A 956 -69.06 -43.79 -33.81
C PHE A 956 -70.44 -43.89 -33.14
N MET A 957 -71.23 -42.85 -33.32
CA MET A 957 -72.61 -42.74 -32.88
C MET A 957 -73.42 -42.07 -34.00
N ASP A 958 -74.54 -42.66 -34.39
CA ASP A 958 -75.48 -42.01 -35.32
C ASP A 958 -76.02 -40.71 -34.72
N ASP A 959 -76.24 -39.72 -35.57
CA ASP A 959 -76.75 -38.40 -35.21
C ASP A 959 -78.28 -38.34 -35.13
N SER A 960 -78.97 -39.44 -35.42
CA SER A 960 -80.43 -39.52 -35.47
C SER A 960 -80.97 -40.89 -35.05
N LEU A 961 -82.19 -40.89 -34.52
CA LEU A 961 -82.94 -42.06 -34.07
C LEU A 961 -84.41 -41.91 -34.51
N GLY A 962 -84.98 -42.89 -35.21
CA GLY A 962 -86.35 -42.88 -35.73
C GLY A 962 -87.25 -43.94 -35.10
N LEU A 963 -88.15 -43.55 -34.19
CA LEU A 963 -89.03 -44.52 -33.52
C LEU A 963 -90.20 -44.97 -34.40
N PRO A 964 -90.60 -46.25 -34.35
CA PRO A 964 -90.10 -47.30 -33.45
C PRO A 964 -89.04 -48.25 -34.05
N ASN A 965 -88.69 -48.11 -35.32
CA ASN A 965 -87.96 -49.16 -36.06
C ASN A 965 -86.48 -48.84 -36.33
N ASP A 966 -86.05 -47.59 -36.18
CA ASP A 966 -84.72 -47.11 -36.53
C ASP A 966 -83.97 -46.64 -35.26
N LEU A 967 -83.10 -47.49 -34.76
CA LEU A 967 -82.31 -47.23 -33.55
C LEU A 967 -80.96 -46.61 -33.92
N ALA A 968 -80.46 -45.67 -33.13
CA ALA A 968 -79.17 -45.03 -33.41
C ALA A 968 -78.03 -46.04 -33.23
N GLN A 969 -77.25 -46.27 -34.28
CA GLN A 969 -76.12 -47.19 -34.25
C GLN A 969 -74.98 -46.63 -33.40
N ILE A 970 -74.40 -47.50 -32.58
CA ILE A 970 -73.17 -47.28 -31.84
C ILE A 970 -72.13 -48.25 -32.37
N ARG A 971 -70.93 -47.75 -32.64
CA ARG A 971 -69.76 -48.59 -32.89
C ARG A 971 -68.56 -48.08 -32.10
N VAL A 972 -67.90 -49.01 -31.42
CA VAL A 972 -66.65 -48.76 -30.70
C VAL A 972 -65.62 -49.74 -31.23
N GLU A 973 -64.53 -49.21 -31.78
CA GLU A 973 -63.37 -50.00 -32.21
C GLU A 973 -62.17 -49.62 -31.37
N ILE A 974 -61.49 -50.61 -30.81
CA ILE A 974 -60.24 -50.41 -30.07
C ILE A 974 -59.31 -51.54 -30.46
N GLU A 975 -58.09 -51.22 -30.86
CA GLU A 975 -57.07 -52.19 -31.26
C GLU A 975 -55.75 -51.91 -30.55
N ASN A 976 -55.17 -52.93 -29.94
CA ASN A 976 -53.79 -52.90 -29.47
C ASN A 976 -52.91 -53.19 -30.68
N PHE A 977 -52.42 -52.13 -31.30
CA PHE A 977 -51.62 -52.20 -32.53
C PHE A 977 -50.14 -52.54 -32.25
N ASN A 978 -49.77 -52.87 -31.02
CA ASN A 978 -48.39 -53.23 -30.68
C ASN A 978 -47.90 -54.35 -31.60
N SER A 979 -46.77 -54.11 -32.27
CA SER A 979 -46.18 -55.05 -33.23
C SER A 979 -45.38 -56.18 -32.58
N ASP A 980 -45.10 -56.09 -31.27
CA ASP A 980 -44.48 -57.15 -30.48
C ASP A 980 -45.55 -58.04 -29.80
N TYR A 981 -45.87 -59.16 -30.43
CA TYR A 981 -46.84 -60.15 -29.95
C TYR A 981 -46.44 -60.85 -28.64
N LEU A 982 -45.22 -60.64 -28.12
CA LEU A 982 -44.77 -61.15 -26.82
C LEU A 982 -44.91 -60.11 -25.69
N ALA A 983 -45.27 -58.87 -26.01
CA ALA A 983 -45.53 -57.83 -25.01
C ALA A 983 -46.77 -58.18 -24.14
N GLY A 984 -46.77 -57.74 -22.89
CA GLY A 984 -47.91 -57.88 -21.99
C GLY A 984 -49.17 -57.19 -22.57
N PRO A 985 -50.38 -57.61 -22.15
CA PRO A 985 -51.61 -56.94 -22.59
C PRO A 985 -51.62 -55.48 -22.15
N VAL A 986 -52.30 -54.62 -22.91
CA VAL A 986 -52.71 -53.32 -22.37
C VAL A 986 -53.87 -53.57 -21.42
N GLU A 987 -53.68 -53.23 -20.15
CA GLU A 987 -54.59 -53.60 -19.06
C GLU A 987 -55.55 -52.47 -18.70
N ASN A 988 -56.68 -52.81 -18.08
CA ASN A 988 -57.67 -51.88 -17.53
C ASN A 988 -58.21 -50.86 -18.55
N ILE A 989 -58.54 -51.31 -19.76
CA ILE A 989 -59.23 -50.48 -20.76
C ILE A 989 -60.71 -50.36 -20.35
N SER A 990 -61.19 -49.13 -20.26
CA SER A 990 -62.57 -48.78 -19.97
C SER A 990 -63.09 -47.74 -20.95
N VAL A 991 -64.25 -47.98 -21.54
CA VAL A 991 -64.94 -47.03 -22.43
C VAL A 991 -66.27 -46.68 -21.81
N ILE A 992 -66.49 -45.38 -21.65
CA ILE A 992 -67.69 -44.82 -21.06
C ILE A 992 -68.39 -43.96 -22.11
N LEU A 993 -69.67 -44.25 -22.36
CA LEU A 993 -70.57 -43.39 -23.11
C LEU A 993 -71.47 -42.66 -22.12
N LYS A 994 -71.33 -41.34 -22.04
CA LYS A 994 -72.23 -40.49 -21.25
C LYS A 994 -73.34 -39.97 -22.15
N LEU A 995 -74.58 -40.06 -21.70
CA LEU A 995 -75.74 -39.49 -22.39
C LEU A 995 -76.42 -38.46 -21.49
N TYR A 996 -76.76 -37.30 -22.06
CA TYR A 996 -77.42 -36.20 -21.37
C TYR A 996 -78.77 -35.89 -22.02
N THR A 997 -79.79 -35.63 -21.22
CA THR A 997 -81.08 -35.14 -21.70
C THR A 997 -81.75 -34.24 -20.66
N THR A 998 -82.61 -33.32 -21.11
CA THR A 998 -83.41 -32.44 -20.24
C THR A 998 -84.76 -33.04 -19.84
N HIS A 999 -85.08 -34.27 -20.28
CA HIS A 999 -86.37 -34.93 -20.05
C HIS A 999 -86.23 -36.06 -19.03
N ASP A 1000 -87.12 -36.09 -18.02
CA ASP A 1000 -87.04 -36.97 -16.84
C ASP A 1000 -87.84 -38.27 -16.94
N ASP A 1001 -88.68 -38.40 -17.96
CA ASP A 1001 -89.59 -39.52 -18.22
C ASP A 1001 -89.16 -40.37 -19.43
N LEU A 1002 -87.85 -40.44 -19.67
CA LEU A 1002 -87.22 -41.16 -20.77
C LEU A 1002 -86.39 -42.34 -20.26
N ASP A 1003 -86.60 -43.52 -20.83
CA ASP A 1003 -85.70 -44.67 -20.69
C ASP A 1003 -84.85 -44.77 -21.95
N LEU A 1004 -83.55 -44.55 -21.79
CA LEU A 1004 -82.55 -44.88 -22.80
C LEU A 1004 -82.06 -46.29 -22.56
N THR A 1005 -82.06 -47.13 -23.60
CA THR A 1005 -81.61 -48.52 -23.47
C THR A 1005 -80.66 -48.87 -24.59
N LEU A 1006 -79.56 -49.56 -24.26
CA LEU A 1006 -78.60 -50.08 -25.22
C LEU A 1006 -78.93 -51.54 -25.54
N HIS A 1007 -78.95 -51.85 -26.83
CA HIS A 1007 -79.19 -53.20 -27.36
C HIS A 1007 -78.00 -53.67 -28.20
N GLY A 1008 -77.79 -54.99 -28.29
CA GLY A 1008 -76.83 -55.60 -29.23
C GLY A 1008 -75.38 -55.76 -28.75
N LEU A 1009 -75.08 -55.44 -27.49
CA LEU A 1009 -73.73 -55.46 -26.91
C LEU A 1009 -73.48 -56.71 -26.03
N ASP A 1010 -73.97 -57.88 -26.45
CA ASP A 1010 -74.16 -59.07 -25.61
C ASP A 1010 -72.87 -59.70 -25.04
N ASP A 1011 -71.69 -59.34 -25.57
CA ASP A 1011 -70.39 -59.90 -25.15
C ASP A 1011 -69.73 -59.14 -23.98
N TYR A 1012 -70.28 -58.00 -23.53
CA TYR A 1012 -69.69 -57.17 -22.46
C TYR A 1012 -70.74 -56.74 -21.41
N SER A 1013 -70.35 -56.74 -20.13
CA SER A 1013 -71.25 -56.34 -19.05
C SER A 1013 -71.44 -54.82 -19.03
N ILE A 1014 -72.57 -54.36 -19.56
CA ILE A 1014 -72.96 -52.95 -19.48
C ILE A 1014 -73.40 -52.63 -18.06
N ASN A 1015 -72.63 -51.78 -17.37
CA ASN A 1015 -73.08 -51.15 -16.15
C ASN A 1015 -73.53 -49.74 -16.48
N SER A 1016 -74.76 -49.41 -16.11
CA SER A 1016 -75.27 -48.04 -16.19
C SER A 1016 -75.41 -47.44 -14.81
N SER A 1017 -75.03 -46.17 -14.68
CA SER A 1017 -75.29 -45.37 -13.49
C SER A 1017 -76.07 -44.13 -13.88
N LEU A 1018 -77.18 -43.87 -13.19
CA LEU A 1018 -78.00 -42.68 -13.38
C LEU A 1018 -77.61 -41.61 -12.36
N LEU A 1019 -77.34 -40.41 -12.84
CA LEU A 1019 -77.13 -39.21 -12.02
C LEU A 1019 -78.23 -38.19 -12.35
N ILE A 1020 -79.02 -37.80 -11.36
CA ILE A 1020 -80.08 -36.81 -11.50
C ILE A 1020 -79.54 -35.47 -11.01
N LEU A 1021 -79.40 -34.50 -11.91
CA LEU A 1021 -79.00 -33.14 -11.63
C LEU A 1021 -80.18 -32.17 -11.84
N PRO A 1022 -80.15 -30.95 -11.28
CA PRO A 1022 -81.31 -30.04 -11.31
C PRO A 1022 -81.81 -29.69 -12.71
N ASP A 1023 -80.90 -29.66 -13.70
CA ASP A 1023 -81.17 -29.12 -15.05
C ASP A 1023 -81.13 -30.21 -16.15
N TYR A 1024 -80.62 -31.41 -15.87
CA TYR A 1024 -80.54 -32.52 -16.83
C TYR A 1024 -80.33 -33.88 -16.14
N TYR A 1025 -80.60 -34.95 -16.89
CA TYR A 1025 -80.38 -36.34 -16.54
C TYR A 1025 -79.13 -36.85 -17.26
N GLU A 1026 -78.17 -37.38 -16.51
CA GLU A 1026 -76.95 -38.01 -17.04
C GLU A 1026 -77.03 -39.53 -16.83
N ILE A 1027 -76.90 -40.28 -17.90
CA ILE A 1027 -76.79 -41.74 -17.88
C ILE A 1027 -75.41 -42.12 -18.39
N ASN A 1028 -74.61 -42.74 -17.54
CA ASN A 1028 -73.26 -43.19 -17.89
C ASN A 1028 -73.28 -44.68 -18.15
N TYR A 1029 -72.97 -45.08 -19.38
CA TYR A 1029 -72.83 -46.45 -19.80
C TYR A 1029 -71.36 -46.83 -19.87
N THR A 1030 -70.92 -47.76 -19.02
CA THR A 1030 -69.59 -48.37 -19.16
C THR A 1030 -69.70 -49.52 -20.15
N LEU A 1031 -69.30 -49.30 -21.40
CA LEU A 1031 -69.44 -50.26 -22.51
C LEU A 1031 -68.32 -51.31 -22.51
N ILE A 1032 -67.11 -50.88 -22.13
CA ILE A 1032 -65.97 -51.75 -21.86
C ILE A 1032 -65.51 -51.40 -20.45
N ASN A 1033 -65.30 -52.40 -19.60
CA ASN A 1033 -64.93 -52.20 -18.20
C ASN A 1033 -63.70 -53.02 -17.87
N ASN A 1034 -62.61 -52.35 -17.49
CA ASN A 1034 -61.36 -52.94 -17.01
C ASN A 1034 -60.90 -54.16 -17.82
N THR A 1035 -60.95 -54.06 -19.14
CA THR A 1035 -60.63 -55.15 -20.05
C THR A 1035 -59.16 -55.10 -20.45
N ASN A 1036 -58.53 -56.27 -20.58
CA ASN A 1036 -57.13 -56.39 -20.98
C ASN A 1036 -57.03 -56.86 -22.45
N LEU A 1037 -56.20 -56.18 -23.24
CA LEU A 1037 -56.05 -56.44 -24.69
C LEU A 1037 -54.63 -56.86 -25.04
N LEU A 1038 -54.47 -58.12 -25.49
CA LEU A 1038 -53.18 -58.63 -25.96
C LEU A 1038 -52.74 -57.92 -27.26
N SER A 1039 -51.43 -57.91 -27.52
CA SER A 1039 -50.86 -57.35 -28.76
C SER A 1039 -51.51 -57.95 -30.02
N GLY A 1040 -51.87 -57.08 -30.97
CA GLY A 1040 -52.55 -57.41 -32.23
C GLY A 1040 -53.99 -57.90 -32.08
N ARG A 1041 -54.63 -57.68 -30.92
CA ARG A 1041 -56.05 -57.93 -30.71
C ARG A 1041 -56.81 -56.61 -30.70
N GLY A 1042 -58.05 -56.65 -31.17
CA GLY A 1042 -59.00 -55.54 -31.10
C GLY A 1042 -60.34 -55.97 -30.55
N ILE A 1043 -61.08 -55.00 -30.03
CA ILE A 1043 -62.49 -55.09 -29.64
C ILE A 1043 -63.27 -54.25 -30.64
N ILE A 1044 -64.29 -54.84 -31.24
CA ILE A 1044 -65.29 -54.12 -32.03
C ILE A 1044 -66.62 -54.40 -31.37
N LEU A 1045 -67.22 -53.37 -30.82
CA LEU A 1045 -68.56 -53.40 -30.26
C LEU A 1045 -69.50 -52.68 -31.22
N ASN A 1046 -70.59 -53.34 -31.58
CA ASN A 1046 -71.70 -52.71 -32.30
C ASN A 1046 -72.93 -52.82 -31.42
N GLY A 1047 -73.62 -51.71 -31.24
CA GLY A 1047 -74.85 -51.64 -30.47
C GLY A 1047 -75.83 -50.67 -31.09
N TRP A 1048 -77.00 -50.59 -30.47
CA TRP A 1048 -78.04 -49.66 -30.87
C TRP A 1048 -78.59 -48.98 -29.62
N LEU A 1049 -78.66 -47.66 -29.64
CA LEU A 1049 -79.36 -46.88 -28.63
C LEU A 1049 -80.83 -46.79 -29.00
N ASN A 1050 -81.68 -47.08 -28.03
CA ASN A 1050 -83.13 -46.94 -28.12
C ASN A 1050 -83.62 -45.91 -27.10
N SER A 1051 -84.71 -45.23 -27.45
CA SER A 1051 -85.37 -44.20 -26.66
C SER A 1051 -86.86 -44.55 -26.53
N THR A 1052 -87.45 -44.39 -25.34
CA THR A 1052 -88.91 -44.56 -25.18
C THR A 1052 -89.72 -43.33 -25.62
N ARG A 1053 -89.05 -42.23 -25.98
CA ARG A 1053 -89.69 -40.95 -26.34
C ARG A 1053 -89.16 -40.39 -27.67
N SER A 1054 -90.05 -39.86 -28.51
CA SER A 1054 -89.73 -39.12 -29.73
C SER A 1054 -89.68 -37.60 -29.51
N ASP A 1055 -89.13 -36.88 -30.48
CA ASP A 1055 -89.09 -35.41 -30.56
C ASP A 1055 -88.24 -34.75 -29.47
N ILE A 1056 -87.10 -35.36 -29.15
CA ILE A 1056 -86.12 -34.90 -28.17
C ILE A 1056 -84.71 -34.89 -28.76
N VAL A 1057 -83.79 -34.17 -28.11
CA VAL A 1057 -82.35 -34.25 -28.37
C VAL A 1057 -81.67 -34.92 -27.19
N ILE A 1058 -80.79 -35.87 -27.48
CA ILE A 1058 -79.92 -36.52 -26.50
C ILE A 1058 -78.49 -36.10 -26.84
N HIS A 1059 -77.76 -35.55 -25.88
CA HIS A 1059 -76.35 -35.25 -26.05
C HIS A 1059 -75.50 -36.43 -25.62
N TYR A 1060 -74.33 -36.65 -26.21
CA TYR A 1060 -73.43 -37.72 -25.83
C TYR A 1060 -71.96 -37.30 -25.76
N VAL A 1061 -71.19 -37.96 -24.89
CA VAL A 1061 -69.74 -37.82 -24.77
C VAL A 1061 -69.10 -39.20 -24.61
N TRP A 1062 -68.04 -39.46 -25.38
CA TRP A 1062 -67.19 -40.65 -25.28
C TRP A 1062 -66.01 -40.38 -24.37
N ILE A 1063 -65.67 -41.33 -23.49
CA ILE A 1063 -64.48 -41.29 -22.64
C ILE A 1063 -63.75 -42.62 -22.73
N LEU A 1064 -62.45 -42.59 -23.00
CA LEU A 1064 -61.55 -43.73 -22.98
C LEU A 1064 -60.55 -43.60 -21.82
N LEU A 1065 -60.61 -44.55 -20.91
CA LEU A 1065 -59.70 -44.68 -19.77
C LEU A 1065 -58.86 -45.94 -19.94
N ILE A 1066 -57.56 -45.86 -19.74
CA ILE A 1066 -56.67 -47.03 -19.77
C ILE A 1066 -55.71 -46.92 -18.60
N GLN A 1067 -55.70 -47.94 -17.73
CA GLN A 1067 -54.90 -47.91 -16.50
C GLN A 1067 -55.18 -46.66 -15.64
N ASP A 1068 -56.45 -46.25 -15.57
CA ASP A 1068 -56.93 -45.05 -14.88
C ASP A 1068 -56.44 -43.70 -15.46
N ILE A 1069 -55.83 -43.71 -16.66
CA ILE A 1069 -55.41 -42.52 -17.42
C ILE A 1069 -56.46 -42.21 -18.49
N GLU A 1070 -56.93 -40.96 -18.54
CA GLU A 1070 -57.87 -40.46 -19.54
C GLU A 1070 -57.15 -40.17 -20.86
N LEU A 1071 -57.16 -41.15 -21.77
CA LEU A 1071 -56.51 -41.02 -23.08
C LEU A 1071 -57.33 -40.20 -24.07
N TYR A 1072 -58.66 -40.24 -23.95
CA TYR A 1072 -59.55 -39.54 -24.87
C TYR A 1072 -60.89 -39.16 -24.22
N VAL A 1073 -61.34 -37.94 -24.53
CA VAL A 1073 -62.70 -37.46 -24.32
C VAL A 1073 -63.17 -36.79 -25.60
N SER A 1074 -64.35 -37.15 -26.09
CA SER A 1074 -64.92 -36.50 -27.28
C SER A 1074 -65.53 -35.14 -26.93
N ASP A 1075 -65.68 -34.29 -27.96
CA ASP A 1075 -66.63 -33.18 -27.89
C ASP A 1075 -68.06 -33.71 -27.70
N VAL A 1076 -68.98 -32.84 -27.27
CA VAL A 1076 -70.40 -33.17 -27.08
C VAL A 1076 -71.07 -33.35 -28.44
N GLY A 1077 -71.59 -34.55 -28.71
CA GLY A 1077 -72.38 -34.86 -29.90
C GLY A 1077 -73.88 -34.87 -29.60
N ASP A 1078 -74.70 -34.74 -30.64
CA ASP A 1078 -76.16 -34.69 -30.52
C ASP A 1078 -76.81 -35.84 -31.30
N ILE A 1079 -77.86 -36.41 -30.73
CA ILE A 1079 -78.74 -37.40 -31.37
C ILE A 1079 -80.14 -36.82 -31.41
N ILE A 1080 -80.67 -36.64 -32.61
CA ILE A 1080 -82.04 -36.16 -32.82
C ILE A 1080 -82.99 -37.36 -32.85
N VAL A 1081 -83.88 -37.45 -31.87
CA VAL A 1081 -84.90 -38.50 -31.82
C VAL A 1081 -86.18 -38.01 -32.46
N SER A 1082 -86.65 -38.67 -33.51
CA SER A 1082 -87.85 -38.31 -34.27
C SER A 1082 -88.86 -39.45 -34.32
N SER A 1083 -90.14 -39.13 -34.53
CA SER A 1083 -91.17 -40.13 -34.81
C SER A 1083 -91.25 -40.40 -36.33
N GLU A 1084 -91.18 -41.67 -36.75
CA GLU A 1084 -91.43 -42.01 -38.16
C GLU A 1084 -92.89 -41.68 -38.53
N ILE A 1085 -93.08 -40.86 -39.57
CA ILE A 1085 -94.37 -40.66 -40.27
C ILE A 1085 -94.30 -41.31 -41.65
#